data_AF-A0A1K1MLY0-F1
#
_entry.id   AF-A0A1K1MLY0-F1
#
_cell.length_a   1.000
_cell.length_b   1.000
_cell.length_c   1.000
_cell.angle_alpha   90.00
_cell.angle_beta   90.00
_cell.angle_gamma   90.00
#
_symmetry.space_group_name_H-M   'P 1'
#
loop_
_entity.id
_entity.type
_entity.pdbx_description
1 polymer ?
#
loop_
_entity_poly.entity_id
_entity_poly.type
_entity_poly.pdbx_seq_one_letter_code
_entity_poly.pdbx_strand_id
1 'polypeptide(L)'
;MKSNRIILLAAYCLITLSVVAAPRSKEQMKNAAAQAINKQRSGKKMAPRKASELKVLKTTDSYEIIGNEQGGFAVIAADDLLPEVLGVSTSNYSNGQNTNFQWWLTAMNQVASYAVQHQVKMNTTKPDPTKYPTSVGPLMTTKWDQDEPYNDLLPQSIYGGRCITGCVATAMAQVLNYFQVPECGIGTRTIYYPQGSSSGTAITANFGEHVYDWDNMLDEYTYGNYNEAQVNAVATLMRDCGVAADMEYGGSNSIENGSGAYSQEAAAGLRTYFGIAEAECLERDDYSEYAWMDIVYRSLSEDGPVYYGGASYSSGGHAFVLHGYREDGKVYVNWGWSGDDDGYYDIALLNPGYYHFDMGQDMIIGVKGAPRNLTEESVELTKAGTLSSKLGDDMIGTVGTLKIKGDINSTDLRQIRRLAGIDENGEKTDGRLQHLDLSEANIVSGGKAYLIDGNKQLTTEDNVLAERAFYGCKYLKSIKLPKGLKTWGEGALALCLQLTDVEVGTPAADADFKIVDAIVWNNAQDEIIAVLPSVSGTFDIAKGTKSLHNYALAGCARLSKVVLPASLKTLGTEALRNCSGLQEIRVVSKEVPELLGADVFTGISLTSCQLYVPAGSKTKYAQKAQWGDFKGSNYDNIVEYGSSVKVRNTIRKYGEDNPKFVYVVSGDPITGEPVLSCEATRTTPAGKYPVTISLGTITDENVELFDGYIVIQKVNATATVENATREAGQPNPEFSLVFDGLVNDEVVPVWLEEPVFTCEADENSPEGEYPITVTATAESYKLTFVAGTLTVTPSTTGIVSVNADAKAKSDVIFDLSGRRVSESAMNKGLYIRNGKKLVRK
;
A
#
# COMPACT_ATOMS: atom_id res chain seq x y z
N MET A 1 8.25 -1.65 113.93
CA MET A 1 7.01 -1.52 113.12
C MET A 1 6.98 -0.11 112.54
N LYS A 2 6.79 0.01 111.20
CA LYS A 2 6.98 1.23 110.38
C LYS A 2 8.45 1.68 110.33
N SER A 3 9.01 2.32 109.30
CA SER A 3 8.70 2.63 107.90
C SER A 3 9.93 3.45 107.49
N ASN A 4 10.58 3.19 106.36
CA ASN A 4 11.02 4.20 105.39
C ASN A 4 11.99 3.64 104.33
N ARG A 5 11.72 4.14 103.12
CA ARG A 5 12.33 3.90 101.82
C ARG A 5 13.83 4.21 101.78
N ILE A 6 14.57 3.54 100.89
CA ILE A 6 15.56 4.13 99.96
C ILE A 6 15.77 3.17 98.78
N ILE A 7 15.88 3.78 97.61
CA ILE A 7 15.98 3.28 96.24
C ILE A 7 17.38 2.70 95.96
N LEU A 8 17.47 1.64 95.15
CA LEU A 8 18.66 1.32 94.36
C LEU A 8 18.25 0.74 93.00
N LEU A 9 18.55 1.50 91.94
CA LEU A 9 18.43 1.12 90.54
C LEU A 9 19.25 -0.15 90.26
N ALA A 10 18.64 -1.14 89.59
CA ALA A 10 19.37 -2.17 88.87
C ALA A 10 19.25 -1.89 87.37
N ALA A 11 20.36 -1.49 86.76
CA ALA A 11 20.51 -1.39 85.32
C ALA A 11 20.58 -2.81 84.73
N TYR A 12 19.57 -3.19 83.95
CA TYR A 12 19.67 -4.33 83.04
C TYR A 12 20.35 -3.86 81.76
N CYS A 13 21.63 -4.22 81.59
CA CYS A 13 22.31 -4.10 80.31
C CYS A 13 21.71 -5.12 79.34
N LEU A 14 20.94 -4.66 78.35
CA LEU A 14 20.68 -5.41 77.12
C LEU A 14 21.99 -5.55 76.35
N ILE A 15 22.50 -6.78 76.26
CA ILE A 15 23.54 -7.15 75.29
C ILE A 15 22.85 -7.17 73.93
N THR A 16 23.06 -6.13 73.13
CA THR A 16 22.75 -6.16 71.70
C THR A 16 23.77 -7.08 71.02
N LEU A 17 23.34 -8.25 70.55
CA LEU A 17 24.11 -9.08 69.63
C LEU A 17 24.34 -8.27 68.36
N SER A 18 25.56 -7.78 68.17
CA SER A 18 26.00 -7.21 66.91
C SER A 18 25.99 -8.31 65.85
N VAL A 19 25.17 -8.16 64.81
CA VAL A 19 25.27 -8.98 63.60
C VAL A 19 26.60 -8.61 62.94
N VAL A 20 27.57 -9.52 62.95
CA VAL A 20 28.81 -9.35 62.18
C VAL A 20 28.58 -10.06 60.85
N ALA A 21 28.54 -9.31 59.75
CA ALA A 21 28.43 -9.86 58.41
C ALA A 21 29.58 -10.83 58.10
N ALA A 22 29.27 -11.96 57.50
CA ALA A 22 30.25 -12.96 57.07
C ALA A 22 30.11 -13.22 55.56
N PRO A 23 31.16 -12.93 54.77
CA PRO A 23 31.21 -13.33 53.37
C PRO A 23 31.06 -14.85 53.24
N ARG A 24 30.21 -15.29 52.30
CA ARG A 24 30.05 -16.71 51.97
C ARG A 24 31.30 -17.22 51.25
N SER A 25 31.73 -18.42 51.62
CA SER A 25 32.79 -19.11 50.91
C SER A 25 32.31 -19.58 49.53
N LYS A 26 33.24 -19.72 48.58
CA LYS A 26 32.94 -20.27 47.25
C LYS A 26 32.31 -21.67 47.30
N GLU A 27 32.68 -22.47 48.29
CA GLU A 27 32.09 -23.80 48.48
C GLU A 27 30.63 -23.71 48.94
N GLN A 28 30.32 -22.81 49.88
CA GLN A 28 28.94 -22.53 50.29
C GLN A 28 28.11 -22.08 49.11
N MET A 29 28.61 -21.12 48.32
CA MET A 29 27.86 -20.60 47.17
C MET A 29 27.60 -21.65 46.09
N LYS A 30 28.59 -22.50 45.77
CA LYS A 30 28.38 -23.61 44.82
C LYS A 30 27.40 -24.66 45.33
N ASN A 31 27.43 -24.97 46.61
CA ASN A 31 26.47 -25.90 47.23
C ASN A 31 25.05 -25.34 47.18
N ALA A 32 24.89 -24.05 47.49
CA ALA A 32 23.60 -23.35 47.39
C ALA A 32 23.06 -23.35 45.96
N ALA A 33 23.90 -23.03 44.97
CA ALA A 33 23.52 -23.06 43.56
C ALA A 33 23.06 -24.46 43.12
N ALA A 34 23.79 -25.51 43.50
CA ALA A 34 23.40 -26.89 43.19
C ALA A 34 22.05 -27.27 43.81
N GLN A 35 21.81 -26.90 45.07
CA GLN A 35 20.54 -27.13 45.74
C GLN A 35 19.39 -26.39 45.06
N ALA A 36 19.57 -25.10 44.77
CA ALA A 36 18.57 -24.27 44.09
C ALA A 36 18.20 -24.82 42.71
N ILE A 37 19.19 -25.12 41.87
CA ILE A 37 19.00 -25.66 40.52
C ILE A 37 18.31 -27.03 40.58
N ASN A 38 18.66 -27.90 41.53
CA ASN A 38 18.04 -29.20 41.67
C ASN A 38 16.59 -29.11 42.17
N LYS A 39 16.29 -28.22 43.12
CA LYS A 39 14.90 -27.94 43.57
C LYS A 39 14.06 -27.41 42.40
N GLN A 40 14.65 -26.61 41.52
CA GLN A 40 13.99 -26.10 40.32
C GLN A 40 13.74 -27.20 39.26
N ARG A 41 14.53 -28.27 39.25
CA ARG A 41 14.42 -29.39 38.28
C ARG A 41 13.63 -30.59 38.81
N SER A 42 13.21 -30.59 40.08
CA SER A 42 12.49 -31.72 40.69
C SER A 42 11.15 -31.94 39.99
N GLY A 43 11.10 -32.95 39.10
CA GLY A 43 9.98 -33.22 38.20
C GLY A 43 10.44 -33.68 36.81
N LYS A 44 11.65 -33.30 36.37
CA LYS A 44 12.28 -33.83 35.16
C LYS A 44 13.09 -35.09 35.53
N LYS A 45 13.02 -36.18 34.74
CA LYS A 45 13.82 -37.41 34.91
C LYS A 45 15.31 -37.15 34.64
N MET A 46 15.98 -36.37 35.49
CA MET A 46 17.39 -36.02 35.34
C MET A 46 18.12 -36.22 36.66
N ALA A 47 19.38 -36.64 36.58
CA ALA A 47 20.23 -36.75 37.76
C ALA A 47 20.43 -35.37 38.44
N PRO A 48 20.45 -35.34 39.79
CA PRO A 48 20.77 -34.12 40.53
C PRO A 48 22.21 -33.70 40.22
N ARG A 49 22.41 -32.40 40.00
CA ARG A 49 23.73 -31.81 39.77
C ARG A 49 24.49 -31.69 41.08
N LYS A 50 25.78 -32.03 41.04
CA LYS A 50 26.68 -31.82 42.18
C LYS A 50 27.31 -30.44 42.11
N ALA A 51 27.63 -29.84 43.26
CA ALA A 51 28.31 -28.54 43.33
C ALA A 51 29.66 -28.54 42.58
N SER A 52 30.37 -29.67 42.57
CA SER A 52 31.61 -29.87 41.84
C SER A 52 31.47 -29.76 40.32
N GLU A 53 30.25 -29.92 39.78
CA GLU A 53 29.95 -29.91 38.34
C GLU A 53 29.56 -28.51 37.85
N LEU A 54 29.34 -27.55 38.76
CA LEU A 54 28.92 -26.19 38.41
C LEU A 54 30.12 -25.24 38.21
N LYS A 55 29.98 -24.37 37.21
CA LYS A 55 30.92 -23.30 36.87
C LYS A 55 30.40 -21.96 37.40
N VAL A 56 31.34 -21.11 37.82
CA VAL A 56 31.04 -19.70 38.08
C VAL A 56 31.01 -19.01 36.72
N LEU A 57 29.85 -18.50 36.33
CA LEU A 57 29.58 -17.84 35.06
C LEU A 57 29.86 -16.34 35.13
N LYS A 58 29.62 -15.72 36.30
CA LYS A 58 29.90 -14.31 36.58
C LYS A 58 30.20 -14.13 38.07
N THR A 59 31.13 -13.25 38.40
CA THR A 59 31.46 -12.86 39.78
C THR A 59 31.35 -11.34 39.90
N THR A 60 30.69 -10.88 40.96
CA THR A 60 30.72 -9.50 41.43
C THR A 60 31.12 -9.48 42.91
N ASP A 61 31.29 -8.29 43.50
CA ASP A 61 31.54 -8.16 44.94
C ASP A 61 30.31 -8.55 45.78
N SER A 62 29.12 -8.53 45.18
CA SER A 62 27.84 -8.72 45.87
C SER A 62 27.20 -10.09 45.62
N TYR A 63 27.48 -10.76 44.49
CA TYR A 63 26.92 -12.07 44.14
C TYR A 63 27.80 -12.86 43.15
N GLU A 64 27.56 -14.17 43.05
CA GLU A 64 28.06 -15.02 41.97
C GLU A 64 26.90 -15.63 41.17
N ILE A 65 27.03 -15.66 39.84
CA ILE A 65 26.16 -16.46 38.97
C ILE A 65 26.84 -17.80 38.76
N ILE A 66 26.20 -18.88 39.21
CA ILE A 66 26.78 -20.22 39.22
C ILE A 66 25.82 -21.16 38.50
N GLY A 67 26.32 -21.90 37.52
CA GLY A 67 25.46 -22.76 36.69
C GLY A 67 26.25 -23.71 35.81
N ASN A 68 25.56 -24.23 34.79
CA ASN A 68 26.18 -24.97 33.69
C ASN A 68 26.07 -24.15 32.40
N GLU A 69 27.07 -24.24 31.53
CA GLU A 69 27.06 -23.59 30.21
C GLU A 69 25.91 -24.11 29.32
N GLN A 70 25.40 -25.32 29.59
CA GLN A 70 24.34 -25.99 28.83
C GLN A 70 23.01 -26.07 29.62
N GLY A 71 22.67 -25.00 30.34
CA GLY A 71 21.33 -24.77 30.90
C GLY A 71 21.27 -24.87 32.41
N GLY A 72 20.57 -23.94 33.05
CA GLY A 72 20.31 -23.83 34.48
C GLY A 72 21.44 -23.15 35.26
N PHE A 73 21.10 -22.03 35.89
CA PHE A 73 21.98 -21.23 36.74
C PHE A 73 21.24 -20.71 37.98
N ALA A 74 22.01 -20.28 38.98
CA ALA A 74 21.51 -19.58 40.16
C ALA A 74 22.36 -18.33 40.43
N VAL A 75 21.72 -17.29 40.93
CA VAL A 75 22.35 -16.05 41.40
C VAL A 75 22.42 -16.14 42.92
N ILE A 76 23.64 -16.20 43.45
CA ILE A 76 23.90 -16.49 44.86
C ILE A 76 24.55 -15.28 45.51
N ALA A 77 23.98 -14.79 46.61
CA ALA A 77 24.52 -13.64 47.34
C ALA A 77 25.89 -13.97 47.96
N ALA A 78 26.84 -13.04 47.84
CA ALA A 78 28.19 -13.20 48.38
C ALA A 78 28.26 -13.02 49.90
N ASP A 79 27.24 -12.44 50.54
CA ASP A 79 27.26 -12.09 51.97
C ASP A 79 26.00 -12.58 52.71
N ASP A 80 26.18 -13.09 53.93
CA ASP A 80 25.12 -13.66 54.74
C ASP A 80 24.09 -12.65 55.26
N LEU A 81 24.26 -11.35 55.02
CA LEU A 81 23.24 -10.32 55.21
C LEU A 81 22.06 -10.44 54.24
N LEU A 82 22.22 -11.12 53.10
CA LEU A 82 21.13 -11.37 52.15
C LEU A 82 20.67 -12.84 52.17
N PRO A 83 19.47 -13.14 51.64
CA PRO A 83 19.08 -14.51 51.32
C PRO A 83 20.12 -15.19 50.44
N GLU A 84 20.39 -16.47 50.70
CA GLU A 84 21.47 -17.21 50.01
C GLU A 84 21.25 -17.28 48.50
N VAL A 85 20.04 -17.61 48.07
CA VAL A 85 19.63 -17.65 46.66
C VAL A 85 18.82 -16.41 46.35
N LEU A 86 19.32 -15.57 45.45
CA LEU A 86 18.65 -14.36 44.97
C LEU A 86 17.80 -14.65 43.73
N GLY A 87 18.24 -15.60 42.90
CA GLY A 87 17.50 -16.03 41.71
C GLY A 87 17.92 -17.43 41.25
N VAL A 88 17.04 -18.12 40.54
CA VAL A 88 17.33 -19.43 39.95
C VAL A 88 16.54 -19.64 38.66
N SER A 89 17.22 -20.13 37.64
CA SER A 89 16.67 -20.37 36.32
C SER A 89 16.96 -21.79 35.83
N THR A 90 16.09 -22.32 34.97
CA THR A 90 16.38 -23.53 34.18
C THR A 90 16.93 -23.24 32.79
N SER A 91 16.81 -22.01 32.30
CA SER A 91 17.29 -21.61 30.97
C SER A 91 18.81 -21.38 30.99
N ASN A 92 19.36 -21.10 29.82
CA ASN A 92 20.76 -20.70 29.72
C ASN A 92 20.92 -19.30 30.29
N TYR A 93 22.09 -19.03 30.89
CA TYR A 93 22.47 -17.66 31.21
C TYR A 93 22.81 -16.94 29.89
N SER A 94 22.13 -15.84 29.56
CA SER A 94 22.33 -15.10 28.31
C SER A 94 23.71 -14.45 28.18
N ASN A 95 24.59 -14.62 29.17
CA ASN A 95 25.87 -13.94 29.27
C ASN A 95 25.74 -12.40 29.22
N GLY A 96 24.61 -11.91 29.71
CA GLY A 96 24.31 -10.48 29.83
C GLY A 96 23.80 -9.79 28.58
N GLN A 97 23.35 -10.54 27.57
CA GLN A 97 22.68 -9.96 26.39
C GLN A 97 21.25 -9.49 26.70
N ASN A 98 20.53 -10.23 27.56
CA ASN A 98 19.19 -9.84 28.01
C ASN A 98 19.28 -8.59 28.91
N THR A 99 18.90 -7.43 28.35
CA THR A 99 19.01 -6.14 29.04
C THR A 99 18.05 -6.01 30.22
N ASN A 100 16.87 -6.64 30.15
CA ASN A 100 15.90 -6.68 31.25
C ASN A 100 16.45 -7.46 32.45
N PHE A 101 17.10 -8.60 32.20
CA PHE A 101 17.78 -9.35 33.26
C PHE A 101 19.02 -8.60 33.79
N GLN A 102 19.77 -7.90 32.94
CA GLN A 102 20.87 -7.05 33.39
C GLN A 102 20.41 -5.91 34.31
N TRP A 103 19.23 -5.34 34.06
CA TRP A 103 18.64 -4.37 34.97
C TRP A 103 18.43 -4.96 36.37
N TRP A 104 17.80 -6.14 36.47
CA TRP A 104 17.58 -6.81 37.77
C TRP A 104 18.90 -7.12 38.48
N LEU A 105 19.90 -7.62 37.75
CA LEU A 105 21.24 -7.88 38.29
C LEU A 105 21.93 -6.62 38.81
N THR A 106 21.73 -5.48 38.15
CA THR A 106 22.29 -4.19 38.56
C THR A 106 21.59 -3.70 39.83
N ALA A 107 20.25 -3.78 39.86
CA ALA A 107 19.44 -3.43 41.03
C ALA A 107 19.86 -4.26 42.26
N MET A 108 19.95 -5.57 42.08
CA MET A 108 20.31 -6.50 43.15
C MET A 108 21.75 -6.28 43.63
N ASN A 109 22.67 -5.89 42.74
CA ASN A 109 24.02 -5.51 43.13
C ASN A 109 24.01 -4.31 44.09
N GLN A 110 23.20 -3.28 43.80
CA GLN A 110 23.08 -2.09 44.64
C GLN A 110 22.44 -2.40 45.99
N VAL A 111 21.36 -3.19 46.01
CA VAL A 111 20.70 -3.67 47.24
C VAL A 111 21.71 -4.39 48.13
N ALA A 112 22.48 -5.32 47.55
CA ALA A 112 23.48 -6.08 48.28
C ALA A 112 24.64 -5.19 48.79
N SER A 113 25.14 -4.27 47.96
CA SER A 113 26.14 -3.30 48.39
C SER A 113 25.64 -2.42 49.53
N TYR A 114 24.38 -1.98 49.48
CA TYR A 114 23.75 -1.23 50.57
C TYR A 114 23.67 -2.05 51.86
N ALA A 115 23.21 -3.30 51.76
CA ALA A 115 23.11 -4.22 52.91
C ALA A 115 24.45 -4.37 53.61
N VAL A 116 25.52 -4.63 52.84
CA VAL A 116 26.88 -4.79 53.36
C VAL A 116 27.42 -3.47 53.94
N GLN A 117 27.27 -2.35 53.22
CA GLN A 117 27.76 -1.06 53.67
C GLN A 117 27.11 -0.61 55.00
N HIS A 118 25.81 -0.88 55.16
CA HIS A 118 25.03 -0.44 56.31
C HIS A 118 24.84 -1.53 57.37
N GLN A 119 25.38 -2.74 57.14
CA GLN A 119 25.23 -3.91 58.01
C GLN A 119 23.75 -4.24 58.31
N VAL A 120 22.90 -4.17 57.28
CA VAL A 120 21.46 -4.42 57.39
C VAL A 120 21.15 -5.83 56.90
N LYS A 121 20.58 -6.66 57.78
CA LYS A 121 20.08 -7.99 57.43
C LYS A 121 18.79 -7.84 56.61
N MET A 122 18.82 -8.33 55.37
CA MET A 122 17.68 -8.32 54.47
C MET A 122 17.02 -9.70 54.42
N ASN A 123 15.69 -9.72 54.36
CA ASN A 123 14.88 -10.93 54.28
C ASN A 123 13.85 -10.78 53.16
N THR A 124 13.62 -11.84 52.39
CA THR A 124 12.57 -11.89 51.38
C THR A 124 11.19 -11.89 52.04
N THR A 125 10.32 -10.98 51.64
CA THR A 125 8.89 -11.02 51.98
C THR A 125 8.23 -12.22 51.31
N LYS A 126 7.58 -13.10 52.09
CA LYS A 126 6.95 -14.36 51.63
C LYS A 126 5.43 -14.23 51.48
N PRO A 127 4.78 -15.06 50.64
CA PRO A 127 3.32 -15.10 50.57
C PRO A 127 2.73 -15.54 51.92
N ASP A 128 1.65 -14.88 52.34
CA ASP A 128 0.89 -15.27 53.53
C ASP A 128 -0.03 -16.46 53.18
N PRO A 129 0.25 -17.68 53.68
CA PRO A 129 -0.50 -18.88 53.32
C PRO A 129 -1.94 -18.87 53.86
N THR A 130 -2.29 -17.91 54.73
CA THR A 130 -3.67 -17.72 55.19
C THR A 130 -4.52 -16.92 54.21
N LYS A 131 -3.89 -16.17 53.30
CA LYS A 131 -4.56 -15.37 52.26
C LYS A 131 -4.50 -16.02 50.88
N TYR A 132 -3.34 -16.58 50.52
CA TYR A 132 -3.04 -17.05 49.17
C TYR A 132 -2.46 -18.47 49.19
N PRO A 133 -2.47 -19.20 48.06
CA PRO A 133 -1.72 -20.45 47.93
C PRO A 133 -0.24 -20.26 48.32
N THR A 134 0.41 -21.30 48.86
CA THR A 134 1.85 -21.23 49.22
C THR A 134 2.75 -21.06 48.00
N SER A 135 2.27 -21.41 46.80
CA SER A 135 2.95 -21.20 45.54
C SER A 135 1.95 -21.18 44.38
N VAL A 136 2.25 -20.42 43.34
CA VAL A 136 1.60 -20.46 42.04
C VAL A 136 2.65 -20.82 40.99
N GLY A 137 2.41 -21.89 40.23
CA GLY A 137 3.30 -22.30 39.14
C GLY A 137 3.36 -21.24 38.03
N PRO A 138 4.32 -21.34 37.09
CA PRO A 138 4.36 -20.45 35.94
C PRO A 138 3.03 -20.54 35.17
N LEU A 139 2.33 -19.42 35.03
CA LEU A 139 1.00 -19.33 34.41
C LEU A 139 1.08 -19.38 32.88
N MET A 140 2.02 -18.60 32.33
CA MET A 140 2.23 -18.45 30.90
C MET A 140 3.21 -19.48 30.34
N THR A 141 3.02 -19.80 29.07
CA THR A 141 3.85 -20.70 28.26
C THR A 141 4.65 -19.99 27.18
N THR A 142 4.27 -18.76 26.81
CA THR A 142 4.94 -17.97 25.78
C THR A 142 6.40 -17.66 26.14
N LYS A 143 7.26 -17.62 25.13
CA LYS A 143 8.66 -17.16 25.21
C LYS A 143 8.92 -16.19 24.06
N TRP A 144 8.22 -15.07 24.09
CA TRP A 144 8.28 -14.09 23.01
C TRP A 144 9.52 -13.19 23.11
N ASP A 145 9.82 -12.52 22.00
CA ASP A 145 10.96 -11.61 21.84
C ASP A 145 10.51 -10.33 21.12
N GLN A 146 11.47 -9.45 20.84
CA GLN A 146 11.25 -8.14 20.23
C GLN A 146 11.66 -8.04 18.77
N ASP A 147 12.45 -8.99 18.27
CA ASP A 147 12.93 -9.03 16.88
C ASP A 147 12.08 -9.98 16.00
N GLU A 148 12.55 -10.34 14.81
CA GLU A 148 11.83 -11.21 13.88
C GLU A 148 11.38 -12.53 14.57
N PRO A 149 10.11 -12.97 14.40
CA PRO A 149 9.06 -12.41 13.53
C PRO A 149 8.12 -11.40 14.21
N TYR A 150 8.35 -11.09 15.49
CA TYR A 150 7.45 -10.27 16.31
C TYR A 150 7.34 -8.82 15.79
N ASN A 151 8.38 -8.32 15.14
CA ASN A 151 8.45 -6.97 14.60
C ASN A 151 8.05 -6.84 13.13
N ASP A 152 7.57 -7.87 12.44
CA ASP A 152 7.47 -7.87 10.96
C ASP A 152 6.57 -6.77 10.35
N LEU A 153 5.62 -6.25 11.12
CA LEU A 153 4.74 -5.15 10.72
C LEU A 153 5.27 -3.75 11.07
N LEU A 154 6.47 -3.66 11.63
CA LEU A 154 7.13 -2.41 12.01
C LEU A 154 8.01 -1.87 10.87
N PRO A 155 8.24 -0.55 10.80
CA PRO A 155 9.00 0.07 9.72
C PRO A 155 10.48 -0.34 9.74
N GLN A 156 11.13 -0.17 8.59
CA GLN A 156 12.59 -0.24 8.49
C GLN A 156 13.21 0.99 9.16
N SER A 157 14.24 0.74 9.98
CA SER A 157 15.02 1.80 10.59
C SER A 157 15.80 2.58 9.55
N ILE A 158 15.90 3.90 9.72
CA ILE A 158 16.74 4.76 8.87
C ILE A 158 18.24 4.51 9.04
N TYR A 159 18.64 3.76 10.07
CA TYR A 159 20.02 3.34 10.33
C TYR A 159 20.28 1.86 10.00
N GLY A 160 19.29 1.16 9.44
CA GLY A 160 19.39 -0.23 9.00
C GLY A 160 18.81 -1.23 10.02
N GLY A 161 18.24 -2.30 9.48
CA GLY A 161 17.42 -3.26 10.24
C GLY A 161 15.97 -2.78 10.40
N ARG A 162 15.11 -3.61 10.98
CA ARG A 162 13.73 -3.24 11.32
C ARG A 162 13.67 -2.66 12.73
N CYS A 163 12.74 -1.75 12.99
CA CYS A 163 12.44 -1.34 14.37
C CYS A 163 12.03 -2.59 15.19
N ILE A 164 12.46 -2.66 16.44
CA ILE A 164 12.05 -3.74 17.36
C ILE A 164 10.72 -3.40 18.03
N THR A 165 10.01 -4.39 18.56
CA THR A 165 8.69 -4.17 19.18
C THR A 165 8.74 -3.30 20.44
N GLY A 166 9.82 -3.41 21.22
CA GLY A 166 9.96 -2.79 22.53
C GLY A 166 9.49 -3.71 23.66
N CYS A 167 10.17 -3.63 24.81
CA CYS A 167 9.89 -4.48 25.96
C CYS A 167 8.47 -4.28 26.51
N VAL A 168 7.95 -3.05 26.49
CA VAL A 168 6.59 -2.72 26.92
C VAL A 168 5.55 -3.44 26.07
N ALA A 169 5.67 -3.35 24.74
CA ALA A 169 4.76 -4.03 23.82
C ALA A 169 4.82 -5.56 24.01
N THR A 170 6.02 -6.10 24.18
CA THR A 170 6.23 -7.55 24.37
C THR A 170 5.60 -8.03 25.69
N ALA A 171 5.81 -7.32 26.79
CA ALA A 171 5.19 -7.66 28.07
C ALA A 171 3.66 -7.55 28.03
N MET A 172 3.12 -6.48 27.44
CA MET A 172 1.68 -6.33 27.21
C MET A 172 1.11 -7.48 26.39
N ALA A 173 1.73 -7.78 25.24
CA ALA A 173 1.26 -8.78 24.29
C ALA A 173 1.20 -10.17 24.94
N GLN A 174 2.22 -10.55 25.70
CA GLN A 174 2.21 -11.85 26.37
C GLN A 174 1.12 -11.95 27.45
N VAL A 175 0.86 -10.88 28.21
CA VAL A 175 -0.26 -10.85 29.19
C VAL A 175 -1.62 -10.94 28.48
N LEU A 176 -1.82 -10.18 27.39
CA LEU A 176 -3.05 -10.25 26.59
C LEU A 176 -3.26 -11.64 25.97
N ASN A 177 -2.19 -12.27 25.47
CA ASN A 177 -2.24 -13.61 24.90
C ASN A 177 -2.61 -14.69 25.92
N TYR A 178 -2.12 -14.59 27.17
CA TYR A 178 -2.52 -15.51 28.23
C TYR A 178 -4.04 -15.52 28.45
N PHE A 179 -4.66 -14.34 28.40
CA PHE A 179 -6.10 -14.19 28.55
C PHE A 179 -6.87 -14.35 27.23
N GLN A 180 -6.18 -14.26 26.08
CA GLN A 180 -6.75 -14.17 24.74
C GLN A 180 -7.82 -13.08 24.64
N VAL A 181 -7.46 -11.88 25.10
CA VAL A 181 -8.35 -10.70 25.08
C VAL A 181 -7.63 -9.45 24.56
N PRO A 182 -8.38 -8.52 23.95
CA PRO A 182 -9.77 -8.64 23.52
C PRO A 182 -9.88 -9.45 22.23
N GLU A 183 -11.07 -9.88 21.85
CA GLU A 183 -11.25 -10.46 20.50
C GLU A 183 -10.99 -9.39 19.42
N CYS A 184 -11.42 -8.15 19.70
CA CYS A 184 -11.27 -6.99 18.84
C CYS A 184 -11.23 -5.76 19.76
N GLY A 185 -10.29 -4.86 19.52
CA GLY A 185 -10.14 -3.64 20.30
C GLY A 185 -11.17 -2.55 19.94
N ILE A 186 -10.80 -1.30 20.14
CA ILE A 186 -11.67 -0.12 20.07
C ILE A 186 -10.93 1.01 19.37
N GLY A 187 -11.55 1.55 18.31
CA GLY A 187 -11.05 2.73 17.61
C GLY A 187 -9.79 2.48 16.77
N THR A 188 -9.09 3.55 16.43
CA THR A 188 -7.86 3.52 15.63
C THR A 188 -6.87 4.52 16.20
N ARG A 189 -5.57 4.24 16.07
CA ARG A 189 -4.49 5.18 16.45
C ARG A 189 -3.35 5.09 15.45
N THR A 190 -2.73 6.24 15.18
CA THR A 190 -1.52 6.34 14.37
C THR A 190 -0.45 7.08 15.16
N ILE A 191 0.74 6.48 15.25
CA ILE A 191 1.98 7.12 15.69
C ILE A 191 2.99 7.13 14.52
N TYR A 192 4.11 7.82 14.68
CA TYR A 192 5.05 8.05 13.58
C TYR A 192 6.48 7.68 13.95
N TYR A 193 7.20 7.10 12.99
CA TYR A 193 8.64 6.86 13.06
C TYR A 193 9.40 7.72 12.02
N PRO A 194 10.50 8.40 12.40
CA PRO A 194 10.96 8.60 13.78
C PRO A 194 9.99 9.48 14.57
N GLN A 195 10.01 9.34 15.90
CA GLN A 195 9.12 10.08 16.79
C GLN A 195 9.25 11.60 16.56
N GLY A 196 8.12 12.32 16.68
CA GLY A 196 8.07 13.78 16.48
C GLY A 196 8.08 14.24 15.01
N SER A 197 8.21 13.32 14.05
CA SER A 197 8.13 13.61 12.62
C SER A 197 6.70 13.41 12.10
N SER A 198 5.93 14.49 11.91
CA SER A 198 4.60 14.41 11.28
C SER A 198 4.63 14.03 9.80
N SER A 199 5.82 14.02 9.19
CA SER A 199 6.09 13.48 7.85
C SER A 199 6.82 12.13 7.88
N GLY A 200 6.95 11.51 9.07
CA GLY A 200 7.57 10.20 9.24
C GLY A 200 6.68 9.06 8.71
N THR A 201 7.20 7.84 8.76
CA THR A 201 6.44 6.64 8.43
C THR A 201 5.35 6.44 9.47
N ALA A 202 4.09 6.48 9.03
CA ALA A 202 2.94 6.23 9.88
C ALA A 202 2.88 4.74 10.28
N ILE A 203 2.65 4.49 11.57
CA ILE A 203 2.40 3.17 12.14
C ILE A 203 1.01 3.21 12.75
N THR A 204 0.07 2.58 12.06
CA THR A 204 -1.36 2.62 12.40
C THR A 204 -1.84 1.28 12.93
N ALA A 205 -2.52 1.32 14.07
CA ALA A 205 -3.27 0.20 14.62
C ALA A 205 -4.77 0.54 14.55
N ASN A 206 -5.54 -0.25 13.80
CA ASN A 206 -6.99 -0.11 13.69
C ASN A 206 -7.68 -1.16 14.56
N PHE A 207 -7.62 -0.94 15.87
CA PHE A 207 -8.09 -1.87 16.90
C PHE A 207 -9.55 -2.31 16.72
N GLY A 208 -10.43 -1.40 16.27
CA GLY A 208 -11.86 -1.65 16.11
C GLY A 208 -12.24 -2.49 14.88
N GLU A 209 -11.37 -2.50 13.86
CA GLU A 209 -11.59 -3.23 12.60
C GLU A 209 -10.82 -4.56 12.56
N HIS A 210 -9.85 -4.78 13.45
CA HIS A 210 -9.08 -6.03 13.50
C HIS A 210 -9.58 -6.97 14.60
N VAL A 211 -9.59 -8.27 14.30
CA VAL A 211 -9.86 -9.35 15.26
C VAL A 211 -8.56 -10.12 15.49
N TYR A 212 -8.11 -10.20 16.74
CA TYR A 212 -6.85 -10.84 17.11
C TYR A 212 -6.94 -12.35 16.94
N ASP A 213 -6.02 -12.92 16.14
CA ASP A 213 -5.99 -14.34 15.79
C ASP A 213 -5.23 -15.16 16.84
N TRP A 214 -5.83 -15.31 18.03
CA TRP A 214 -5.23 -16.00 19.17
C TRP A 214 -4.83 -17.45 18.88
N ASP A 215 -5.57 -18.15 18.01
CA ASP A 215 -5.32 -19.56 17.66
C ASP A 215 -4.00 -19.73 16.89
N ASN A 216 -3.57 -18.70 16.16
CA ASN A 216 -2.32 -18.70 15.41
C ASN A 216 -1.15 -18.07 16.19
N MET A 217 -1.35 -17.63 17.44
CA MET A 217 -0.28 -17.15 18.30
C MET A 217 0.42 -18.31 19.02
N LEU A 218 1.64 -18.63 18.60
CA LEU A 218 2.42 -19.73 19.15
C LEU A 218 3.07 -19.37 20.48
N ASP A 219 3.32 -20.37 21.33
CA ASP A 219 4.13 -20.17 22.54
C ASP A 219 5.58 -19.77 22.22
N GLU A 220 6.17 -20.34 21.18
CA GLU A 220 7.57 -20.10 20.79
C GLU A 220 7.68 -19.99 19.26
N TYR A 221 8.34 -18.94 18.76
CA TYR A 221 8.60 -18.75 17.33
C TYR A 221 10.04 -19.14 16.98
N THR A 222 10.24 -20.41 16.65
CA THR A 222 11.53 -20.89 16.14
C THR A 222 11.61 -20.67 14.63
N TYR A 223 12.68 -20.01 14.15
CA TYR A 223 12.91 -19.78 12.72
C TYR A 223 12.74 -21.05 11.88
N GLY A 224 11.91 -20.97 10.84
CA GLY A 224 11.57 -22.09 9.95
C GLY A 224 10.45 -23.01 10.43
N ASN A 225 9.89 -22.79 11.64
CA ASN A 225 8.82 -23.62 12.23
C ASN A 225 7.48 -22.87 12.41
N TYR A 226 7.24 -21.81 11.64
CA TYR A 226 5.99 -21.05 11.63
C TYR A 226 5.58 -20.69 10.19
N ASN A 227 4.30 -20.37 9.99
CA ASN A 227 3.76 -19.90 8.71
C ASN A 227 3.37 -18.40 8.75
N GLU A 228 3.01 -17.85 7.60
CA GLU A 228 2.67 -16.43 7.45
C GLU A 228 1.48 -15.98 8.33
N ALA A 229 0.47 -16.83 8.51
CA ALA A 229 -0.67 -16.50 9.39
C ALA A 229 -0.23 -16.38 10.86
N GLN A 230 0.63 -17.29 11.32
CA GLN A 230 1.18 -17.28 12.68
C GLN A 230 2.08 -16.06 12.94
N VAL A 231 2.88 -15.67 11.94
CA VAL A 231 3.69 -14.44 11.99
C VAL A 231 2.79 -13.21 12.05
N ASN A 232 1.84 -13.10 11.12
CA ASN A 232 0.94 -11.94 11.07
C ASN A 232 0.11 -11.79 12.35
N ALA A 233 -0.31 -12.89 12.98
CA ALA A 233 -1.05 -12.87 14.24
C ALA A 233 -0.23 -12.20 15.36
N VAL A 234 0.97 -12.70 15.65
CA VAL A 234 1.80 -12.14 16.73
C VAL A 234 2.34 -10.75 16.40
N ALA A 235 2.77 -10.51 15.15
CA ALA A 235 3.28 -9.21 14.73
C ALA A 235 2.20 -8.12 14.77
N THR A 236 0.94 -8.48 14.50
CA THR A 236 -0.20 -7.56 14.65
C THR A 236 -0.41 -7.18 16.11
N LEU A 237 -0.45 -8.16 17.01
CA LEU A 237 -0.60 -7.87 18.44
C LEU A 237 0.56 -7.01 18.96
N MET A 238 1.80 -7.33 18.58
CA MET A 238 2.99 -6.58 18.98
C MET A 238 2.95 -5.12 18.52
N ARG A 239 2.66 -4.89 17.23
CA ARG A 239 2.49 -3.53 16.68
C ARG A 239 1.39 -2.78 17.43
N ASP A 240 0.24 -3.42 17.64
CA ASP A 240 -0.92 -2.79 18.26
C ASP A 240 -0.65 -2.44 19.73
N CYS A 241 0.03 -3.32 20.49
CA CYS A 241 0.47 -3.02 21.85
C CYS A 241 1.43 -1.81 21.88
N GLY A 242 2.40 -1.76 20.96
CA GLY A 242 3.31 -0.63 20.88
C GLY A 242 2.60 0.68 20.49
N VAL A 243 1.72 0.64 19.49
CA VAL A 243 0.92 1.82 19.10
C VAL A 243 0.02 2.29 20.25
N ALA A 244 -0.64 1.37 20.96
CA ALA A 244 -1.50 1.69 22.10
C ALA A 244 -0.74 2.34 23.25
N ALA A 245 0.51 1.96 23.46
CA ALA A 245 1.39 2.47 24.52
C ALA A 245 2.20 3.71 24.12
N ASP A 246 1.93 4.32 22.95
CA ASP A 246 2.70 5.45 22.41
C ASP A 246 4.21 5.16 22.26
N MET A 247 4.52 3.99 21.71
CA MET A 247 5.90 3.53 21.52
C MET A 247 6.74 4.50 20.68
N GLU A 248 7.89 4.86 21.23
CA GLU A 248 8.99 5.50 20.52
C GLU A 248 9.80 4.41 19.83
N TYR A 249 9.44 4.07 18.58
CA TYR A 249 10.09 3.00 17.86
C TYR A 249 11.54 3.34 17.47
N GLY A 250 12.43 2.36 17.63
CA GLY A 250 13.84 2.40 17.21
C GLY A 250 14.33 1.01 16.79
N GLY A 251 15.41 0.94 16.03
CA GLY A 251 16.10 -0.30 15.69
C GLY A 251 16.92 -0.86 16.84
N SER A 252 17.37 -2.11 16.70
CA SER A 252 18.21 -2.82 17.69
C SER A 252 19.66 -2.34 17.74
N ASN A 253 20.03 -1.37 16.90
CA ASN A 253 21.39 -0.84 16.86
C ASN A 253 21.66 0.14 18.02
N SER A 254 22.94 0.33 18.36
CA SER A 254 23.36 1.17 19.48
C SER A 254 23.13 2.68 19.28
N ILE A 255 22.63 3.12 18.13
CA ILE A 255 22.39 4.53 17.81
C ILE A 255 20.94 4.91 18.15
N GLU A 256 19.98 4.01 17.93
CA GLU A 256 18.56 4.27 18.14
C GLU A 256 18.05 3.92 19.54
N ASN A 257 18.88 3.33 20.39
CA ASN A 257 18.55 2.98 21.78
C ASN A 257 17.31 2.05 21.94
N GLY A 258 16.92 1.31 20.88
CA GLY A 258 15.77 0.41 20.89
C GLY A 258 14.42 1.13 20.88
N SER A 259 13.33 0.38 21.13
CA SER A 259 11.97 0.93 21.21
C SER A 259 11.52 1.06 22.67
N GLY A 260 10.99 2.22 23.05
CA GLY A 260 10.60 2.54 24.44
C GLY A 260 9.21 3.16 24.59
N ALA A 261 8.56 2.90 25.73
CA ALA A 261 7.27 3.48 26.11
C ALA A 261 7.17 3.58 27.64
N TYR A 262 6.25 4.39 28.15
CA TYR A 262 5.96 4.50 29.58
C TYR A 262 4.85 3.51 29.99
N SER A 263 5.00 2.86 31.15
CA SER A 263 4.00 1.91 31.68
C SER A 263 2.62 2.56 31.92
N GLN A 264 2.58 3.86 32.23
CA GLN A 264 1.34 4.61 32.38
C GLN A 264 0.60 4.76 31.03
N GLU A 265 1.34 4.97 29.94
CA GLU A 265 0.77 5.02 28.59
C GLU A 265 0.31 3.64 28.13
N ALA A 266 1.05 2.58 28.48
CA ALA A 266 0.59 1.20 28.28
C ALA A 266 -0.74 0.92 28.99
N ALA A 267 -0.89 1.31 30.26
CA ALA A 267 -2.14 1.18 30.99
C ALA A 267 -3.28 2.02 30.37
N ALA A 268 -2.99 3.24 29.93
CA ALA A 268 -3.95 4.08 29.22
C ALA A 268 -4.38 3.48 27.88
N GLY A 269 -3.45 2.88 27.15
CA GLY A 269 -3.68 2.17 25.91
C GLY A 269 -4.56 0.93 26.10
N LEU A 270 -4.32 0.14 27.15
CA LEU A 270 -5.14 -1.02 27.51
C LEU A 270 -6.61 -0.62 27.77
N ARG A 271 -6.84 0.47 28.51
CA ARG A 271 -8.20 1.00 28.74
C ARG A 271 -8.84 1.50 27.45
N THR A 272 -8.11 2.28 26.66
CA THR A 272 -8.66 3.04 25.53
C THR A 272 -8.88 2.17 24.30
N TYR A 273 -7.88 1.36 23.94
CA TYR A 273 -7.84 0.64 22.66
C TYR A 273 -8.11 -0.85 22.80
N PHE A 274 -7.80 -1.45 23.94
CA PHE A 274 -8.10 -2.86 24.20
C PHE A 274 -9.38 -3.06 25.04
N GLY A 275 -9.99 -1.98 25.55
CA GLY A 275 -11.25 -2.01 26.29
C GLY A 275 -11.15 -2.59 27.70
N ILE A 276 -9.94 -2.66 28.26
CA ILE A 276 -9.68 -3.22 29.60
C ILE A 276 -9.80 -2.10 30.62
N ALA A 277 -11.02 -1.72 30.96
CA ALA A 277 -11.33 -0.54 31.78
C ALA A 277 -10.64 -0.54 33.16
N GLU A 278 -10.38 -1.72 33.74
CA GLU A 278 -9.74 -1.88 35.04
C GLU A 278 -8.22 -1.77 35.02
N ALA A 279 -7.58 -1.70 33.83
CA ALA A 279 -6.12 -1.64 33.75
C ALA A 279 -5.60 -0.38 34.46
N GLU A 280 -4.69 -0.55 35.41
CA GLU A 280 -4.15 0.52 36.26
C GLU A 280 -2.64 0.33 36.46
N CYS A 281 -1.86 1.41 36.28
CA CYS A 281 -0.42 1.41 36.54
C CYS A 281 -0.18 1.89 37.97
N LEU A 282 0.56 1.09 38.74
CA LEU A 282 0.97 1.41 40.11
C LEU A 282 2.48 1.66 40.16
N GLU A 283 2.90 2.66 40.92
CA GLU A 283 4.31 2.98 41.16
C GLU A 283 4.83 2.34 42.44
N ARG A 284 6.01 1.72 42.40
CA ARG A 284 6.61 1.03 43.56
C ARG A 284 6.85 1.97 44.75
N ASP A 285 7.18 3.23 44.47
CA ASP A 285 7.54 4.24 45.47
C ASP A 285 6.37 4.59 46.40
N ASP A 286 5.13 4.34 45.98
CA ASP A 286 3.92 4.61 46.75
C ASP A 286 3.60 3.51 47.78
N TYR A 287 4.35 2.40 47.77
CA TYR A 287 4.04 1.22 48.58
C TYR A 287 5.21 0.75 49.41
N SER A 288 4.92 0.37 50.66
CA SER A 288 5.85 -0.43 51.46
C SER A 288 6.18 -1.77 50.77
N GLU A 289 7.29 -2.39 51.17
CA GLU A 289 7.67 -3.71 50.64
C GLU A 289 6.55 -4.74 50.78
N TYR A 290 5.96 -4.84 51.97
CA TYR A 290 4.88 -5.78 52.27
C TYR A 290 3.63 -5.50 51.43
N ALA A 291 3.21 -4.24 51.32
CA ALA A 291 2.01 -3.87 50.57
C ALA A 291 2.14 -4.20 49.09
N TRP A 292 3.30 -3.91 48.48
CA TRP A 292 3.57 -4.23 47.08
C TRP A 292 3.60 -5.73 46.82
N MET A 293 4.30 -6.49 47.67
CA MET A 293 4.36 -7.94 47.52
C MET A 293 2.99 -8.60 47.77
N ASP A 294 2.18 -8.06 48.69
CA ASP A 294 0.79 -8.52 48.89
C ASP A 294 -0.06 -8.32 47.62
N ILE A 295 0.13 -7.20 46.89
CA ILE A 295 -0.50 -6.98 45.57
C ILE A 295 0.00 -8.00 44.55
N VAL A 296 1.33 -8.24 44.45
CA VAL A 296 1.90 -9.24 43.53
C VAL A 296 1.32 -10.63 43.80
N TYR A 297 1.30 -11.07 45.06
CA TYR A 297 0.79 -12.39 45.42
C TYR A 297 -0.71 -12.51 45.17
N ARG A 298 -1.50 -11.48 45.50
CA ARG A 298 -2.93 -11.43 45.20
C ARG A 298 -3.18 -11.54 43.70
N SER A 299 -2.56 -10.68 42.91
CA SER A 299 -2.74 -10.66 41.45
C SER A 299 -2.37 -12.00 40.82
N LEU A 300 -1.22 -12.59 41.17
CA LEU A 300 -0.82 -13.90 40.64
C LEU A 300 -1.70 -15.06 41.09
N SER A 301 -2.38 -14.93 42.24
CA SER A 301 -3.27 -15.97 42.76
C SER A 301 -4.69 -15.90 42.20
N GLU A 302 -5.18 -14.69 41.96
CA GLU A 302 -6.59 -14.42 41.68
C GLU A 302 -6.83 -13.90 40.25
N ASP A 303 -5.91 -13.09 39.73
CA ASP A 303 -6.12 -12.30 38.51
C ASP A 303 -5.35 -12.88 37.31
N GLY A 304 -4.11 -13.35 37.51
CA GLY A 304 -3.26 -13.92 36.46
C GLY A 304 -1.88 -13.25 36.37
N PRO A 305 -1.18 -13.34 35.23
CA PRO A 305 0.14 -12.74 35.06
C PRO A 305 0.08 -11.21 35.12
N VAL A 306 1.16 -10.61 35.61
CA VAL A 306 1.27 -9.17 35.90
C VAL A 306 2.39 -8.57 35.07
N TYR A 307 2.04 -7.57 34.25
CA TYR A 307 3.03 -6.71 33.61
C TYR A 307 3.81 -5.96 34.69
N TYR A 308 5.14 -5.88 34.54
CA TYR A 308 6.02 -5.21 35.48
C TYR A 308 7.11 -4.45 34.75
N GLY A 309 7.35 -3.22 35.18
CA GLY A 309 8.38 -2.36 34.63
C GLY A 309 9.44 -1.97 35.66
N GLY A 310 10.59 -1.54 35.14
CA GLY A 310 11.68 -0.97 35.92
C GLY A 310 12.56 -0.11 35.05
N ALA A 311 12.91 1.09 35.51
CA ALA A 311 13.73 2.02 34.75
C ALA A 311 15.04 2.39 35.47
N SER A 312 15.96 2.99 34.73
CA SER A 312 17.19 3.59 35.25
C SER A 312 17.65 4.69 34.29
N TYR A 313 18.10 5.85 34.82
CA TYR A 313 18.64 6.94 33.97
C TYR A 313 19.84 6.49 33.12
N SER A 314 20.56 5.45 33.53
CA SER A 314 21.77 5.00 32.84
C SER A 314 21.52 3.86 31.84
N SER A 315 20.39 3.17 31.91
CA SER A 315 20.12 1.97 31.10
C SER A 315 18.76 1.95 30.38
N GLY A 316 17.93 3.00 30.56
CA GLY A 316 16.60 3.09 29.96
C GLY A 316 15.51 2.37 30.76
N GLY A 317 14.32 2.28 30.18
CA GLY A 317 13.18 1.53 30.73
C GLY A 317 13.19 0.06 30.31
N HIS A 318 12.76 -0.81 31.20
CA HIS A 318 12.63 -2.25 31.01
C HIS A 318 11.22 -2.69 31.41
N ALA A 319 10.66 -3.66 30.68
CA ALA A 319 9.38 -4.26 31.00
C ALA A 319 9.42 -5.77 30.77
N PHE A 320 8.75 -6.51 31.64
CA PHE A 320 8.72 -7.97 31.70
C PHE A 320 7.44 -8.43 32.40
N VAL A 321 7.24 -9.75 32.53
CA VAL A 321 6.01 -10.31 33.09
C VAL A 321 6.30 -11.19 34.30
N LEU A 322 5.62 -10.90 35.41
CA LEU A 322 5.56 -11.77 36.56
C LEU A 322 4.43 -12.78 36.35
N HIS A 323 4.70 -14.08 36.46
CA HIS A 323 3.68 -15.08 36.16
C HIS A 323 3.73 -16.32 37.05
N GLY A 324 4.14 -16.17 38.31
CA GLY A 324 4.06 -17.23 39.32
C GLY A 324 4.90 -16.90 40.55
N TYR A 325 4.77 -17.65 41.65
CA TYR A 325 5.60 -17.44 42.85
C TYR A 325 5.76 -18.70 43.70
N ARG A 326 6.65 -18.66 44.69
CA ARG A 326 6.98 -19.78 45.59
C ARG A 326 6.81 -19.47 47.06
N GLU A 327 6.87 -20.54 47.86
CA GLU A 327 6.89 -20.50 49.33
C GLU A 327 8.06 -19.67 49.91
N ASP A 328 9.15 -19.49 49.15
CA ASP A 328 10.31 -18.71 49.56
C ASP A 328 10.23 -17.23 49.14
N GLY A 329 9.11 -16.81 48.54
CA GLY A 329 8.81 -15.43 48.15
C GLY A 329 9.35 -14.99 46.79
N LYS A 330 10.05 -15.88 46.06
CA LYS A 330 10.53 -15.55 44.71
C LYS A 330 9.41 -15.63 43.69
N VAL A 331 9.46 -14.75 42.71
CA VAL A 331 8.47 -14.60 41.65
C VAL A 331 9.06 -15.12 40.34
N TYR A 332 8.28 -15.86 39.56
CA TYR A 332 8.69 -16.29 38.23
C TYR A 332 8.59 -15.12 37.26
N VAL A 333 9.69 -14.80 36.60
CA VAL A 333 9.80 -13.71 35.64
C VAL A 333 10.04 -14.27 34.24
N ASN A 334 9.21 -13.84 33.29
CA ASN A 334 9.45 -13.93 31.86
C ASN A 334 9.98 -12.59 31.38
N TRP A 335 11.20 -12.56 30.87
CA TRP A 335 11.87 -11.31 30.52
C TRP A 335 11.49 -10.76 29.14
N GLY A 336 10.80 -11.51 28.29
CA GLY A 336 10.51 -11.12 26.91
C GLY A 336 11.72 -11.19 25.98
N TRP A 337 12.56 -12.22 26.16
CA TRP A 337 13.82 -12.45 25.42
C TRP A 337 13.97 -13.92 25.02
N SER A 338 12.99 -14.47 24.28
CA SER A 338 13.02 -15.87 23.82
C SER A 338 13.16 -16.93 24.93
N GLY A 339 12.78 -16.56 26.16
CA GLY A 339 12.91 -17.38 27.37
C GLY A 339 14.32 -17.44 27.98
N ASP A 340 15.27 -16.66 27.46
CA ASP A 340 16.59 -16.53 28.06
C ASP A 340 16.49 -15.86 29.44
N ASP A 341 17.22 -16.42 30.40
CA ASP A 341 17.19 -16.04 31.81
C ASP A 341 15.84 -16.15 32.53
N ASP A 342 14.77 -16.67 31.93
CA ASP A 342 13.49 -16.88 32.62
C ASP A 342 13.63 -17.78 33.86
N GLY A 343 12.99 -17.42 34.96
CA GLY A 343 13.17 -18.13 36.23
C GLY A 343 12.56 -17.44 37.44
N TYR A 344 12.87 -17.96 38.63
CA TYR A 344 12.39 -17.41 39.89
C TYR A 344 13.40 -16.44 40.48
N TYR A 345 12.99 -15.19 40.71
CA TYR A 345 13.83 -14.09 41.17
C TYR A 345 13.23 -13.39 42.39
N ASP A 346 14.11 -12.86 43.23
CA ASP A 346 13.71 -12.02 44.35
C ASP A 346 13.49 -10.58 43.87
N ILE A 347 12.24 -10.14 43.92
CA ILE A 347 11.85 -8.75 43.66
C ILE A 347 11.46 -8.01 44.94
N ALA A 348 11.23 -8.72 46.04
CA ALA A 348 10.86 -8.11 47.32
C ALA A 348 12.02 -7.25 47.86
N LEU A 349 13.25 -7.75 47.71
CA LEU A 349 14.46 -7.04 48.10
C LEU A 349 14.71 -5.75 47.31
N LEU A 350 14.06 -5.58 46.15
CA LEU A 350 14.11 -4.36 45.36
C LEU A 350 13.17 -3.30 45.97
N ASN A 351 13.48 -2.88 47.20
CA ASN A 351 12.83 -1.78 47.91
C ASN A 351 13.55 -0.43 47.66
N PRO A 352 12.86 0.60 47.14
CA PRO A 352 13.44 1.91 46.81
C PRO A 352 14.15 2.63 47.97
N GLY A 353 13.91 2.24 49.23
CA GLY A 353 14.63 2.78 50.38
C GLY A 353 16.09 2.32 50.53
N TYR A 354 16.53 1.30 49.78
CA TYR A 354 17.86 0.67 49.90
C TYR A 354 18.77 0.87 48.68
N TYR A 355 18.31 1.57 47.64
CA TYR A 355 19.09 1.92 46.46
C TYR A 355 18.47 3.16 45.80
N HIS A 356 19.27 3.90 45.04
CA HIS A 356 18.75 4.97 44.18
C HIS A 356 18.45 4.37 42.80
N PHE A 357 17.18 4.03 42.54
CA PHE A 357 16.71 4.13 41.16
C PHE A 357 16.33 5.58 40.95
N ASP A 358 16.82 6.12 39.85
CA ASP A 358 16.52 7.49 39.51
C ASP A 358 15.25 7.61 38.62
N MET A 359 14.66 6.48 38.19
CA MET A 359 13.30 6.33 37.62
C MET A 359 12.73 4.96 38.08
N GLY A 360 11.56 4.92 38.72
CA GLY A 360 11.09 3.83 39.59
C GLY A 360 10.79 2.45 38.97
N GLN A 361 10.25 1.56 39.80
CA GLN A 361 9.61 0.30 39.38
C GLN A 361 8.11 0.51 39.32
N ASP A 362 7.42 -0.19 38.42
CA ASP A 362 5.97 -0.09 38.25
C ASP A 362 5.35 -1.44 37.90
N MET A 363 4.02 -1.55 38.01
CA MET A 363 3.27 -2.70 37.52
C MET A 363 1.93 -2.26 36.96
N ILE A 364 1.39 -3.03 36.00
CA ILE A 364 0.02 -2.84 35.54
C ILE A 364 -0.83 -3.97 36.09
N ILE A 365 -1.83 -3.62 36.89
CA ILE A 365 -2.85 -4.53 37.43
C ILE A 365 -4.18 -4.35 36.69
N GLY A 366 -5.17 -5.18 36.99
CA GLY A 366 -6.52 -5.08 36.42
C GLY A 366 -6.64 -5.60 34.98
N VAL A 367 -5.56 -6.12 34.41
CA VAL A 367 -5.62 -6.89 33.17
C VAL A 367 -6.09 -8.30 33.51
N LYS A 368 -7.38 -8.54 33.32
CA LYS A 368 -8.05 -9.81 33.63
C LYS A 368 -8.86 -10.29 32.44
N GLY A 369 -8.98 -11.60 32.33
CA GLY A 369 -9.86 -12.28 31.39
C GLY A 369 -9.96 -13.75 31.79
N ALA A 370 -11.03 -14.43 31.42
CA ALA A 370 -11.03 -15.89 31.49
C ALA A 370 -10.45 -16.43 30.18
N PRO A 371 -9.44 -17.32 30.20
CA PRO A 371 -9.12 -18.17 29.04
C PRO A 371 -10.43 -18.83 28.59
N ARG A 372 -10.90 -18.56 27.37
CA ARG A 372 -12.31 -18.83 27.02
C ARG A 372 -12.56 -20.31 26.73
N ASN A 373 -13.44 -20.92 27.52
CA ASN A 373 -14.15 -22.14 27.14
C ASN A 373 -15.43 -21.75 26.39
N LEU A 374 -15.37 -21.62 25.07
CA LEU A 374 -16.57 -21.44 24.24
C LEU A 374 -17.37 -22.75 24.18
N THR A 375 -18.69 -22.66 24.15
CA THR A 375 -19.59 -23.83 24.07
C THR A 375 -20.02 -24.13 22.62
N GLU A 376 -20.37 -25.39 22.37
CA GLU A 376 -21.02 -25.82 21.14
C GLU A 376 -22.50 -26.09 21.41
N GLU A 377 -23.38 -25.44 20.65
CA GLU A 377 -24.83 -25.56 20.79
C GLU A 377 -25.47 -26.11 19.52
N SER A 378 -26.50 -26.95 19.70
CA SER A 378 -27.35 -27.43 18.60
C SER A 378 -28.82 -27.24 18.94
N VAL A 379 -29.53 -26.47 18.12
CA VAL A 379 -30.90 -26.04 18.37
C VAL A 379 -31.82 -26.48 17.24
N GLU A 380 -32.88 -27.20 17.58
CA GLU A 380 -34.00 -27.49 16.67
C GLU A 380 -35.16 -26.52 16.95
N LEU A 381 -35.52 -25.74 15.93
CA LEU A 381 -36.63 -24.80 15.96
C LEU A 381 -37.87 -25.44 15.35
N THR A 382 -38.88 -25.67 16.18
CA THR A 382 -40.21 -26.10 15.71
C THR A 382 -41.05 -24.94 15.19
N LYS A 383 -40.61 -23.70 15.44
CA LYS A 383 -41.23 -22.46 14.97
C LYS A 383 -40.18 -21.36 14.79
N ALA A 384 -40.19 -20.70 13.65
CA ALA A 384 -39.34 -19.55 13.40
C ALA A 384 -39.61 -18.38 14.38
N GLY A 385 -38.58 -17.63 14.69
CA GLY A 385 -38.54 -16.49 15.60
C GLY A 385 -38.41 -16.86 17.08
N THR A 386 -37.95 -18.07 17.38
CA THR A 386 -37.88 -18.61 18.76
C THR A 386 -36.46 -18.93 19.24
N LEU A 387 -35.42 -18.66 18.45
CA LEU A 387 -34.02 -18.95 18.83
C LEU A 387 -33.60 -18.27 20.14
N SER A 388 -33.96 -17.00 20.33
CA SER A 388 -33.63 -16.26 21.56
C SER A 388 -34.26 -16.89 22.81
N SER A 389 -35.45 -17.50 22.69
CA SER A 389 -36.09 -18.22 23.79
C SER A 389 -35.42 -19.55 24.14
N LYS A 390 -34.60 -20.09 23.23
CA LYS A 390 -33.84 -21.33 23.42
C LYS A 390 -32.46 -21.08 24.02
N LEU A 391 -31.77 -20.03 23.58
CA LEU A 391 -30.40 -19.74 23.99
C LEU A 391 -30.30 -18.71 25.13
N GLY A 392 -31.30 -17.86 25.37
CA GLY A 392 -31.19 -16.80 26.39
C GLY A 392 -30.14 -15.72 26.04
N ASP A 393 -30.14 -14.62 26.79
CA ASP A 393 -29.16 -13.52 26.60
C ASP A 393 -27.81 -13.82 27.28
N ASP A 394 -27.80 -14.66 28.31
CA ASP A 394 -26.61 -15.08 29.06
C ASP A 394 -25.65 -15.93 28.21
N MET A 395 -26.14 -16.58 27.16
CA MET A 395 -25.34 -17.35 26.22
C MET A 395 -24.65 -16.52 25.14
N ILE A 396 -24.95 -15.21 25.02
CA ILE A 396 -24.38 -14.37 23.95
C ILE A 396 -22.85 -14.40 23.98
N GLY A 397 -22.25 -14.33 25.17
CA GLY A 397 -20.80 -14.32 25.34
C GLY A 397 -20.10 -15.69 25.37
N THR A 398 -20.84 -16.80 25.31
CA THR A 398 -20.30 -18.14 25.57
C THR A 398 -20.37 -19.08 24.37
N VAL A 399 -21.31 -18.88 23.45
CA VAL A 399 -21.49 -19.79 22.31
C VAL A 399 -20.43 -19.52 21.24
N GLY A 400 -19.57 -20.49 20.98
CA GLY A 400 -18.56 -20.45 19.90
C GLY A 400 -19.01 -21.17 18.64
N THR A 401 -19.79 -22.23 18.77
CA THR A 401 -20.34 -23.01 17.65
C THR A 401 -21.85 -23.14 17.81
N LEU A 402 -22.60 -22.87 16.74
CA LEU A 402 -24.06 -22.99 16.73
C LEU A 402 -24.52 -23.74 15.48
N LYS A 403 -25.23 -24.85 15.67
CA LYS A 403 -25.99 -25.54 14.62
C LYS A 403 -27.49 -25.31 14.80
N ILE A 404 -28.17 -24.89 13.74
CA ILE A 404 -29.63 -24.68 13.75
C ILE A 404 -30.31 -25.60 12.74
N LYS A 405 -31.40 -26.23 13.18
CA LYS A 405 -32.28 -27.03 12.35
C LYS A 405 -33.71 -26.46 12.38
N GLY A 406 -34.37 -26.44 11.23
CA GLY A 406 -35.75 -25.95 11.07
C GLY A 406 -35.84 -24.53 10.53
N ASP A 407 -37.04 -23.95 10.57
CA ASP A 407 -37.29 -22.65 9.95
C ASP A 407 -36.74 -21.50 10.81
N ILE A 408 -35.99 -20.59 10.18
CA ILE A 408 -35.47 -19.35 10.79
C ILE A 408 -36.03 -18.13 10.06
N ASN A 409 -36.32 -17.07 10.82
CA ASN A 409 -36.76 -15.79 10.26
C ASN A 409 -35.94 -14.60 10.78
N SER A 410 -36.37 -13.38 10.47
CA SER A 410 -35.66 -12.15 10.83
C SER A 410 -35.34 -12.04 12.33
N THR A 411 -36.23 -12.50 13.21
CA THR A 411 -36.00 -12.47 14.66
C THR A 411 -34.90 -13.44 15.07
N ASP A 412 -34.80 -14.62 14.45
CA ASP A 412 -33.72 -15.56 14.73
C ASP A 412 -32.39 -15.04 14.16
N LEU A 413 -32.40 -14.51 12.94
CA LEU A 413 -31.22 -13.92 12.32
C LEU A 413 -30.68 -12.74 13.16
N ARG A 414 -31.56 -11.92 13.76
CA ARG A 414 -31.16 -10.91 14.75
C ARG A 414 -30.37 -11.51 15.90
N GLN A 415 -30.85 -12.62 16.48
CA GLN A 415 -30.17 -13.29 17.59
C GLN A 415 -28.83 -13.91 17.14
N ILE A 416 -28.78 -14.50 15.94
CA ILE A 416 -27.54 -15.03 15.35
C ILE A 416 -26.52 -13.92 15.18
N ARG A 417 -26.92 -12.75 14.66
CA ARG A 417 -26.04 -11.57 14.55
C ARG A 417 -25.52 -11.14 15.92
N ARG A 418 -26.39 -11.06 16.94
CA ARG A 418 -25.99 -10.72 18.32
C ARG A 418 -24.99 -11.74 18.88
N LEU A 419 -25.17 -13.03 18.61
CA LEU A 419 -24.21 -14.08 18.94
C LEU A 419 -22.91 -13.92 18.16
N ALA A 420 -22.95 -13.42 16.93
CA ALA A 420 -21.79 -13.16 16.08
C ALA A 420 -21.14 -11.78 16.27
N GLY A 421 -21.55 -11.03 17.32
CA GLY A 421 -20.85 -9.82 17.76
C GLY A 421 -21.49 -8.49 17.37
N ILE A 422 -22.66 -8.48 16.72
CA ILE A 422 -23.31 -7.26 16.25
C ILE A 422 -24.83 -7.31 16.42
N ASP A 423 -25.44 -6.24 16.90
CA ASP A 423 -26.89 -6.18 17.09
C ASP A 423 -27.64 -5.69 15.83
N GLU A 424 -28.95 -5.49 15.97
CA GLU A 424 -29.80 -4.95 14.91
C GLU A 424 -29.50 -3.50 14.52
N ASN A 425 -28.80 -2.72 15.33
CA ASN A 425 -28.46 -1.32 15.05
C ASN A 425 -27.04 -1.19 14.49
N GLY A 426 -26.33 -2.32 14.34
CA GLY A 426 -24.92 -2.32 13.96
C GLY A 426 -23.96 -2.08 15.13
N GLU A 427 -24.44 -2.11 16.37
CA GLU A 427 -23.63 -1.92 17.57
C GLU A 427 -22.97 -3.22 18.02
N LYS A 428 -21.77 -3.12 18.60
CA LYS A 428 -20.99 -4.28 19.08
C LYS A 428 -21.71 -4.96 20.24
N THR A 429 -21.78 -6.28 20.21
CA THR A 429 -22.25 -7.10 21.33
C THR A 429 -21.11 -7.92 21.93
N ASP A 430 -21.40 -8.59 23.05
CA ASP A 430 -20.51 -9.60 23.64
C ASP A 430 -20.48 -10.92 22.87
N GLY A 431 -21.15 -11.02 21.71
CA GLY A 431 -21.20 -12.20 20.86
C GLY A 431 -19.83 -12.80 20.52
N ARG A 432 -19.70 -14.13 20.58
CA ARG A 432 -18.46 -14.88 20.26
C ARG A 432 -18.65 -16.04 19.29
N LEU A 433 -19.73 -16.06 18.54
CA LEU A 433 -20.02 -17.13 17.58
C LEU A 433 -18.99 -17.11 16.44
N GLN A 434 -18.23 -18.20 16.34
CA GLN A 434 -17.19 -18.42 15.33
C GLN A 434 -17.65 -19.38 14.24
N HIS A 435 -18.46 -20.39 14.58
CA HIS A 435 -18.87 -21.44 13.64
C HIS A 435 -20.39 -21.55 13.60
N LEU A 436 -20.98 -21.27 12.43
CA LEU A 436 -22.44 -21.32 12.24
C LEU A 436 -22.83 -22.38 11.21
N ASP A 437 -23.62 -23.36 11.60
CA ASP A 437 -24.17 -24.39 10.71
C ASP A 437 -25.69 -24.20 10.53
N LEU A 438 -26.07 -23.69 9.35
CA LEU A 438 -27.46 -23.55 8.89
C LEU A 438 -27.80 -24.55 7.77
N SER A 439 -26.99 -25.60 7.57
CA SER A 439 -27.19 -26.56 6.48
C SER A 439 -28.51 -27.34 6.56
N GLU A 440 -29.12 -27.40 7.76
CA GLU A 440 -30.43 -28.01 8.04
C GLU A 440 -31.51 -26.98 8.42
N ALA A 441 -31.24 -25.69 8.23
CA ALA A 441 -32.21 -24.62 8.42
C ALA A 441 -32.89 -24.23 7.10
N ASN A 442 -34.08 -23.63 7.18
CA ASN A 442 -34.73 -22.96 6.05
C ASN A 442 -34.95 -21.48 6.39
N ILE A 443 -34.59 -20.57 5.50
CA ILE A 443 -34.90 -19.15 5.69
C ILE A 443 -36.35 -18.92 5.26
N VAL A 444 -37.16 -18.39 6.17
CA VAL A 444 -38.56 -18.02 5.91
C VAL A 444 -38.81 -16.56 6.25
N SER A 445 -39.85 -16.01 5.65
CA SER A 445 -40.30 -14.64 5.89
C SER A 445 -40.88 -14.44 7.30
N GLY A 446 -40.84 -13.19 7.76
CA GLY A 446 -41.44 -12.76 9.03
C GLY A 446 -40.43 -12.47 10.14
N GLY A 447 -40.95 -12.19 11.34
CA GLY A 447 -40.16 -11.73 12.48
C GLY A 447 -39.89 -10.22 12.49
N LYS A 448 -39.12 -9.77 13.48
CA LYS A 448 -38.63 -8.38 13.58
C LYS A 448 -37.34 -8.23 12.77
N ALA A 449 -37.14 -7.06 12.16
CA ALA A 449 -35.96 -6.79 11.31
C ALA A 449 -34.63 -7.27 11.93
N TYR A 450 -33.75 -7.90 11.16
CA TYR A 450 -32.45 -8.33 11.70
C TYR A 450 -31.42 -7.21 11.69
N LEU A 451 -31.63 -6.18 10.87
CA LEU A 451 -30.79 -4.99 10.77
C LEU A 451 -31.66 -3.75 10.50
N ILE A 452 -31.36 -2.66 11.19
CA ILE A 452 -31.99 -1.35 11.11
C ILE A 452 -30.91 -0.37 10.69
N ASP A 453 -31.11 0.26 9.54
CA ASP A 453 -30.17 1.21 8.95
C ASP A 453 -30.91 2.50 8.60
N GLY A 454 -30.84 3.47 9.51
CA GLY A 454 -31.66 4.67 9.48
C GLY A 454 -33.15 4.31 9.45
N ASN A 455 -33.81 4.59 8.32
CA ASN A 455 -35.24 4.26 8.12
C ASN A 455 -35.45 2.88 7.47
N LYS A 456 -34.39 2.20 7.00
CA LYS A 456 -34.47 0.90 6.34
C LYS A 456 -34.52 -0.21 7.39
N GLN A 457 -35.52 -1.07 7.30
CA GLN A 457 -35.65 -2.26 8.14
C GLN A 457 -35.48 -3.50 7.26
N LEU A 458 -34.39 -4.24 7.47
CA LEU A 458 -34.10 -5.44 6.68
C LEU A 458 -34.70 -6.68 7.34
N THR A 459 -35.42 -7.46 6.54
CA THR A 459 -36.18 -8.65 6.95
C THR A 459 -35.92 -9.81 5.99
N THR A 460 -36.09 -11.02 6.49
CA THR A 460 -35.95 -12.25 5.70
C THR A 460 -37.13 -12.46 4.76
N GLU A 461 -36.86 -13.15 3.65
CA GLU A 461 -37.84 -13.66 2.70
C GLU A 461 -37.60 -15.16 2.47
N ASP A 462 -38.60 -15.88 1.98
CA ASP A 462 -38.54 -17.33 1.83
C ASP A 462 -37.42 -17.73 0.86
N ASN A 463 -36.44 -18.51 1.36
CA ASN A 463 -35.28 -19.00 0.63
C ASN A 463 -34.36 -17.91 0.08
N VAL A 464 -34.33 -16.73 0.70
CA VAL A 464 -33.45 -15.62 0.31
C VAL A 464 -32.35 -15.46 1.36
N LEU A 465 -31.09 -15.49 0.94
CA LEU A 465 -30.01 -14.97 1.79
C LEU A 465 -30.06 -13.45 1.71
N ALA A 466 -30.81 -12.83 2.62
CA ALA A 466 -31.21 -11.43 2.51
C ALA A 466 -30.04 -10.44 2.53
N GLU A 467 -30.28 -9.24 2.00
CA GLU A 467 -29.31 -8.13 1.96
C GLU A 467 -28.67 -7.94 3.33
N ARG A 468 -27.34 -7.93 3.40
CA ARG A 468 -26.61 -7.70 4.65
C ARG A 468 -26.98 -8.65 5.81
N ALA A 469 -27.47 -9.87 5.53
CA ALA A 469 -27.89 -10.85 6.54
C ALA A 469 -26.85 -11.08 7.65
N PHE A 470 -25.58 -11.29 7.28
CA PHE A 470 -24.45 -11.46 8.20
C PHE A 470 -23.46 -10.29 8.14
N TYR A 471 -23.86 -9.15 7.57
CA TYR A 471 -23.00 -7.98 7.44
C TYR A 471 -22.37 -7.57 8.77
N GLY A 472 -21.04 -7.49 8.80
CA GLY A 472 -20.27 -7.09 9.98
C GLY A 472 -20.20 -8.13 11.10
N CYS A 473 -20.60 -9.39 10.87
CA CYS A 473 -20.44 -10.49 11.82
C CYS A 473 -18.97 -10.93 11.91
N LYS A 474 -18.13 -10.04 12.46
CA LYS A 474 -16.66 -10.10 12.39
C LYS A 474 -16.01 -11.30 13.09
N TYR A 475 -16.74 -11.99 13.96
CA TYR A 475 -16.23 -13.16 14.68
C TYR A 475 -16.47 -14.49 13.95
N LEU A 476 -17.35 -14.52 12.93
CA LEU A 476 -17.59 -15.74 12.17
C LEU A 476 -16.34 -16.15 11.38
N LYS A 477 -15.83 -17.34 11.68
CA LYS A 477 -14.75 -18.03 10.98
C LYS A 477 -15.27 -19.00 9.92
N SER A 478 -16.40 -19.66 10.20
CA SER A 478 -17.07 -20.54 9.24
C SER A 478 -18.59 -20.39 9.22
N ILE A 479 -19.20 -20.56 8.05
CA ILE A 479 -20.64 -20.65 7.88
C ILE A 479 -21.03 -21.73 6.89
N LYS A 480 -22.03 -22.54 7.25
CA LYS A 480 -22.72 -23.45 6.33
C LYS A 480 -24.10 -22.89 6.04
N LEU A 481 -24.33 -22.48 4.80
CA LEU A 481 -25.59 -21.87 4.38
C LEU A 481 -26.66 -22.94 4.03
N PRO A 482 -27.95 -22.60 4.16
CA PRO A 482 -29.07 -23.47 3.79
C PRO A 482 -29.02 -23.98 2.35
N LYS A 483 -29.63 -25.14 2.12
CA LYS A 483 -29.97 -25.61 0.77
C LYS A 483 -31.20 -24.87 0.25
N GLY A 484 -31.38 -24.85 -1.08
CA GLY A 484 -32.59 -24.32 -1.70
C GLY A 484 -32.67 -22.80 -1.77
N LEU A 485 -31.59 -22.07 -1.51
CA LEU A 485 -31.54 -20.62 -1.70
C LEU A 485 -31.88 -20.25 -3.15
N LYS A 486 -32.77 -19.27 -3.32
CA LYS A 486 -33.21 -18.74 -4.61
C LYS A 486 -32.49 -17.44 -4.98
N THR A 487 -32.18 -16.62 -3.98
CA THR A 487 -31.60 -15.29 -4.19
C THR A 487 -30.46 -15.04 -3.21
N TRP A 488 -29.43 -14.34 -3.69
CA TRP A 488 -28.32 -13.84 -2.90
C TRP A 488 -28.40 -12.32 -2.81
N GLY A 489 -28.68 -11.80 -1.62
CA GLY A 489 -28.75 -10.37 -1.36
C GLY A 489 -27.37 -9.71 -1.34
N GLU A 490 -27.33 -8.44 -1.77
CA GLU A 490 -26.11 -7.64 -1.74
C GLU A 490 -25.53 -7.56 -0.32
N GLY A 491 -24.21 -7.71 -0.22
CA GLY A 491 -23.49 -7.64 1.05
C GLY A 491 -23.87 -8.69 2.11
N ALA A 492 -24.55 -9.78 1.74
CA ALA A 492 -25.00 -10.80 2.69
C ALA A 492 -23.91 -11.31 3.65
N LEU A 493 -22.67 -11.45 3.16
CA LEU A 493 -21.48 -11.86 3.92
C LEU A 493 -20.40 -10.76 3.99
N ALA A 494 -20.71 -9.53 3.58
CA ALA A 494 -19.74 -8.45 3.55
C ALA A 494 -19.26 -8.08 4.97
N LEU A 495 -18.00 -7.67 5.08
CA LEU A 495 -17.34 -7.32 6.34
C LEU A 495 -17.32 -8.44 7.41
N CYS A 496 -17.48 -9.69 7.01
CA CYS A 496 -17.16 -10.84 7.86
C CYS A 496 -15.64 -11.11 7.80
N LEU A 497 -14.85 -10.26 8.44
CA LEU A 497 -13.39 -10.16 8.23
C LEU A 497 -12.58 -11.43 8.59
N GLN A 498 -13.16 -12.32 9.41
CA GLN A 498 -12.55 -13.59 9.82
C GLN A 498 -13.12 -14.80 9.06
N LEU A 499 -14.08 -14.60 8.16
CA LEU A 499 -14.79 -15.69 7.49
C LEU A 499 -13.91 -16.32 6.42
N THR A 500 -13.50 -17.57 6.66
CA THR A 500 -12.56 -18.29 5.79
C THR A 500 -13.16 -19.56 5.19
N ASP A 501 -14.19 -20.11 5.83
CA ASP A 501 -14.84 -21.32 5.39
C ASP A 501 -16.34 -21.04 5.15
N VAL A 502 -16.73 -21.05 3.88
CA VAL A 502 -18.11 -20.81 3.45
C VAL A 502 -18.58 -22.00 2.65
N GLU A 503 -19.45 -22.82 3.27
CA GLU A 503 -20.12 -23.92 2.59
C GLU A 503 -21.50 -23.45 2.15
N VAL A 504 -21.73 -23.35 0.84
CA VAL A 504 -23.07 -22.99 0.33
C VAL A 504 -23.84 -24.26 -0.01
N GLY A 505 -24.99 -24.46 0.64
CA GLY A 505 -25.91 -25.53 0.29
C GLY A 505 -26.36 -25.42 -1.17
N THR A 506 -26.71 -26.56 -1.80
CA THR A 506 -27.15 -26.60 -3.20
C THR A 506 -28.27 -25.58 -3.44
N PRO A 507 -28.07 -24.58 -4.33
CA PRO A 507 -29.11 -23.60 -4.65
C PRO A 507 -30.37 -24.25 -5.23
N ALA A 508 -31.50 -23.54 -5.17
CA ALA A 508 -32.71 -23.97 -5.85
C ALA A 508 -32.49 -24.04 -7.37
N ALA A 509 -33.25 -24.91 -8.06
CA ALA A 509 -33.15 -25.05 -9.51
C ALA A 509 -33.51 -23.75 -10.27
N ASP A 510 -34.32 -22.89 -9.65
CA ASP A 510 -34.77 -21.59 -10.15
C ASP A 510 -34.00 -20.41 -9.52
N ALA A 511 -32.80 -20.64 -8.98
CA ALA A 511 -32.00 -19.57 -8.38
C ALA A 511 -31.59 -18.50 -9.42
N ASP A 512 -31.54 -17.24 -8.98
CA ASP A 512 -31.14 -16.09 -9.80
C ASP A 512 -29.61 -15.87 -9.86
N PHE A 513 -28.86 -16.66 -9.11
CA PHE A 513 -27.42 -16.57 -8.96
C PHE A 513 -26.71 -17.90 -9.27
N LYS A 514 -25.40 -17.83 -9.53
CA LYS A 514 -24.51 -18.97 -9.70
C LYS A 514 -23.25 -18.79 -8.87
N ILE A 515 -22.73 -19.87 -8.32
CA ILE A 515 -21.45 -19.85 -7.58
C ILE A 515 -20.41 -20.57 -8.41
N VAL A 516 -19.34 -19.85 -8.78
CA VAL A 516 -18.20 -20.38 -9.54
C VAL A 516 -16.94 -19.77 -8.95
N ASP A 517 -15.97 -20.60 -8.57
CA ASP A 517 -14.66 -20.17 -8.03
C ASP A 517 -14.74 -19.17 -6.87
N ALA A 518 -15.61 -19.45 -5.89
CA ALA A 518 -15.88 -18.57 -4.73
C ALA A 518 -16.46 -17.18 -5.09
N ILE A 519 -17.01 -17.03 -6.30
CA ILE A 519 -17.72 -15.84 -6.75
C ILE A 519 -19.20 -16.16 -6.93
N VAL A 520 -20.05 -15.31 -6.39
CA VAL A 520 -21.49 -15.29 -6.60
C VAL A 520 -21.79 -14.37 -7.77
N TRP A 521 -22.16 -14.97 -8.89
CA TRP A 521 -22.50 -14.32 -10.15
C TRP A 521 -24.01 -14.19 -10.31
N ASN A 522 -24.44 -13.23 -11.11
CA ASN A 522 -25.75 -13.32 -11.75
C ASN A 522 -25.82 -14.52 -12.73
N ASN A 523 -27.02 -14.88 -13.18
CA ASN A 523 -27.20 -16.02 -14.08
C ASN A 523 -26.45 -15.92 -15.43
N ALA A 524 -26.21 -14.70 -15.92
CA ALA A 524 -25.47 -14.42 -17.15
C ALA A 524 -23.94 -14.44 -16.98
N GLN A 525 -23.43 -14.46 -15.74
CA GLN A 525 -22.01 -14.41 -15.39
C GLN A 525 -21.29 -13.18 -15.95
N ASP A 526 -21.99 -12.05 -16.01
CA ASP A 526 -21.44 -10.75 -16.40
C ASP A 526 -21.54 -9.71 -15.28
N GLU A 527 -22.08 -10.07 -14.11
CA GLU A 527 -22.14 -9.22 -12.92
C GLU A 527 -21.75 -10.03 -11.68
N ILE A 528 -20.89 -9.45 -10.84
CA ILE A 528 -20.49 -10.05 -9.56
C ILE A 528 -21.39 -9.48 -8.46
N ILE A 529 -22.18 -10.36 -7.84
CA ILE A 529 -23.06 -10.05 -6.70
C ILE A 529 -22.23 -10.01 -5.41
N ALA A 530 -21.38 -11.02 -5.22
CA ALA A 530 -20.48 -11.12 -4.06
C ALA A 530 -19.26 -11.99 -4.40
N VAL A 531 -18.14 -11.70 -3.75
CA VAL A 531 -16.98 -12.57 -3.67
C VAL A 531 -16.93 -13.09 -2.23
N LEU A 532 -16.78 -14.40 -2.06
CA LEU A 532 -16.74 -14.98 -0.72
C LEU A 532 -15.45 -14.50 0.00
N PRO A 533 -15.53 -14.05 1.27
CA PRO A 533 -14.40 -13.42 1.97
C PRO A 533 -13.14 -14.28 2.14
N SER A 534 -13.23 -15.58 1.86
CA SER A 534 -12.12 -16.55 1.94
C SER A 534 -11.04 -16.36 0.87
N VAL A 535 -11.29 -15.59 -0.18
CA VAL A 535 -10.32 -15.36 -1.27
C VAL A 535 -9.09 -14.60 -0.78
N SER A 536 -7.90 -14.98 -1.27
CA SER A 536 -6.63 -14.39 -0.86
C SER A 536 -5.68 -14.18 -2.05
N GLY A 537 -4.67 -13.32 -1.86
CA GLY A 537 -3.64 -13.08 -2.86
C GLY A 537 -4.13 -12.24 -4.04
N THR A 538 -3.81 -12.67 -5.27
CA THR A 538 -4.20 -11.97 -6.50
C THR A 538 -5.55 -12.46 -7.00
N PHE A 539 -6.45 -11.53 -7.29
CA PHE A 539 -7.78 -11.80 -7.79
C PHE A 539 -8.02 -11.13 -9.15
N ASP A 540 -8.04 -11.94 -10.21
CA ASP A 540 -8.29 -11.49 -11.58
C ASP A 540 -9.77 -11.58 -11.92
N ILE A 541 -10.45 -10.43 -12.05
CA ILE A 541 -11.87 -10.42 -12.44
C ILE A 541 -11.98 -10.75 -13.93
N ALA A 542 -12.80 -11.75 -14.25
CA ALA A 542 -12.90 -12.33 -15.58
C ALA A 542 -13.29 -11.30 -16.67
N LYS A 543 -12.66 -11.42 -17.85
CA LYS A 543 -13.03 -10.64 -19.05
C LYS A 543 -14.51 -10.87 -19.37
N GLY A 544 -15.25 -9.80 -19.65
CA GLY A 544 -16.70 -9.85 -19.89
C GLY A 544 -17.53 -9.37 -18.70
N THR A 545 -16.96 -9.32 -17.49
CA THR A 545 -17.62 -8.74 -16.30
C THR A 545 -17.91 -7.25 -16.54
N LYS A 546 -19.16 -6.85 -16.32
CA LYS A 546 -19.69 -5.50 -16.56
C LYS A 546 -19.85 -4.70 -15.28
N SER A 547 -20.21 -5.32 -14.17
CA SER A 547 -20.44 -4.62 -12.91
C SER A 547 -20.04 -5.42 -11.67
N LEU A 548 -19.68 -4.69 -10.62
CA LEU A 548 -19.62 -5.18 -9.25
C LEU A 548 -20.81 -4.57 -8.49
N HIS A 549 -21.63 -5.41 -7.85
CA HIS A 549 -22.78 -4.97 -7.04
C HIS A 549 -22.33 -4.27 -5.74
N ASN A 550 -23.28 -3.74 -4.97
CA ASN A 550 -22.95 -3.14 -3.68
C ASN A 550 -22.27 -4.19 -2.77
N TYR A 551 -21.20 -3.77 -2.09
CA TYR A 551 -20.42 -4.60 -1.18
C TYR A 551 -19.75 -5.85 -1.80
N ALA A 552 -19.65 -5.95 -3.13
CA ALA A 552 -19.27 -7.18 -3.81
C ALA A 552 -17.98 -7.84 -3.30
N LEU A 553 -16.92 -7.07 -3.01
CA LEU A 553 -15.67 -7.56 -2.42
C LEU A 553 -15.48 -7.05 -0.98
N ALA A 554 -16.48 -6.43 -0.36
CA ALA A 554 -16.32 -5.77 0.92
C ALA A 554 -15.89 -6.75 2.03
N GLY A 555 -14.73 -6.47 2.63
CA GLY A 555 -14.12 -7.29 3.68
C GLY A 555 -13.22 -8.43 3.17
N CYS A 556 -12.91 -8.49 1.87
CA CYS A 556 -11.90 -9.41 1.31
C CYS A 556 -10.48 -8.96 1.68
N ALA A 557 -10.18 -8.88 2.99
CA ALA A 557 -8.97 -8.31 3.54
C ALA A 557 -7.68 -9.09 3.21
N ARG A 558 -7.81 -10.33 2.72
CA ARG A 558 -6.69 -11.22 2.37
C ARG A 558 -6.22 -11.05 0.92
N LEU A 559 -6.90 -10.24 0.12
CA LEU A 559 -6.47 -9.91 -1.24
C LEU A 559 -5.28 -8.93 -1.17
N SER A 560 -4.19 -9.29 -1.84
CA SER A 560 -3.04 -8.38 -2.05
C SER A 560 -3.17 -7.61 -3.36
N LYS A 561 -3.91 -8.14 -4.33
CA LYS A 561 -4.11 -7.53 -5.64
C LYS A 561 -5.48 -7.83 -6.23
N VAL A 562 -6.07 -6.83 -6.88
CA VAL A 562 -7.28 -7.01 -7.73
C VAL A 562 -7.03 -6.46 -9.13
N VAL A 563 -7.41 -7.23 -10.16
CA VAL A 563 -7.38 -6.80 -11.56
C VAL A 563 -8.80 -6.60 -12.10
N LEU A 564 -9.13 -5.36 -12.46
CA LEU A 564 -10.41 -4.95 -13.01
C LEU A 564 -10.35 -4.96 -14.56
N PRO A 565 -11.21 -5.74 -15.25
CA PRO A 565 -11.11 -5.93 -16.69
C PRO A 565 -11.60 -4.71 -17.48
N ALA A 566 -11.19 -4.59 -18.75
CA ALA A 566 -11.62 -3.51 -19.65
C ALA A 566 -13.14 -3.48 -19.90
N SER A 567 -13.83 -4.61 -19.70
CA SER A 567 -15.28 -4.70 -19.82
C SER A 567 -16.03 -4.06 -18.65
N LEU A 568 -15.38 -3.86 -17.50
CA LEU A 568 -16.02 -3.36 -16.29
C LEU A 568 -16.49 -1.90 -16.50
N LYS A 569 -17.76 -1.65 -16.21
CA LYS A 569 -18.41 -0.35 -16.38
C LYS A 569 -18.75 0.30 -15.06
N THR A 570 -19.17 -0.48 -14.07
CA THR A 570 -19.66 0.07 -12.81
C THR A 570 -19.15 -0.69 -11.58
N LEU A 571 -18.97 0.05 -10.49
CA LEU A 571 -18.74 -0.48 -9.15
C LEU A 571 -19.80 0.08 -8.21
N GLY A 572 -20.45 -0.80 -7.44
CA GLY A 572 -21.45 -0.44 -6.43
C GLY A 572 -20.88 0.29 -5.22
N THR A 573 -21.78 0.75 -4.35
CA THR A 573 -21.48 1.30 -3.02
C THR A 573 -20.62 0.33 -2.23
N GLU A 574 -19.55 0.83 -1.61
CA GLU A 574 -18.65 0.03 -0.76
C GLU A 574 -18.07 -1.24 -1.43
N ALA A 575 -18.03 -1.31 -2.76
CA ALA A 575 -17.71 -2.55 -3.48
C ALA A 575 -16.35 -3.16 -3.12
N LEU A 576 -15.35 -2.37 -2.68
CA LEU A 576 -14.05 -2.84 -2.20
C LEU A 576 -13.75 -2.39 -0.75
N ARG A 577 -14.78 -2.04 0.04
CA ARG A 577 -14.58 -1.56 1.41
C ARG A 577 -13.83 -2.59 2.26
N ASN A 578 -12.91 -2.13 3.11
CA ASN A 578 -12.11 -2.95 4.03
C ASN A 578 -11.38 -4.12 3.34
N CYS A 579 -11.00 -3.98 2.08
CA CYS A 579 -9.99 -4.83 1.44
C CYS A 579 -8.58 -4.41 1.89
N SER A 580 -8.33 -4.43 3.19
CA SER A 580 -7.17 -3.78 3.83
C SER A 580 -5.81 -4.36 3.47
N GLY A 581 -5.76 -5.60 2.97
CA GLY A 581 -4.54 -6.23 2.45
C GLY A 581 -4.12 -5.76 1.06
N LEU A 582 -4.96 -4.99 0.34
CA LEU A 582 -4.65 -4.60 -1.04
C LEU A 582 -3.42 -3.69 -1.10
N GLN A 583 -2.46 -4.13 -1.89
CA GLN A 583 -1.25 -3.39 -2.27
C GLN A 583 -1.34 -2.90 -3.72
N GLU A 584 -2.13 -3.57 -4.57
CA GLU A 584 -2.29 -3.23 -5.97
C GLU A 584 -3.76 -3.31 -6.43
N ILE A 585 -4.26 -2.25 -7.07
CA ILE A 585 -5.47 -2.30 -7.89
C ILE A 585 -5.04 -2.02 -9.32
N ARG A 586 -5.22 -2.99 -10.22
CA ARG A 586 -4.90 -2.85 -11.64
C ARG A 586 -6.17 -2.70 -12.45
N VAL A 587 -6.31 -1.59 -13.16
CA VAL A 587 -7.44 -1.34 -14.05
C VAL A 587 -7.00 -1.46 -15.49
N VAL A 588 -7.66 -2.31 -16.25
CA VAL A 588 -7.36 -2.52 -17.68
C VAL A 588 -8.13 -1.54 -18.57
N SER A 589 -9.23 -0.97 -18.08
CA SER A 589 -10.01 0.00 -18.85
C SER A 589 -9.33 1.38 -18.92
N LYS A 590 -9.24 1.95 -20.12
CA LYS A 590 -8.89 3.38 -20.32
C LYS A 590 -10.02 4.34 -19.93
N GLU A 591 -11.26 3.87 -20.01
CA GLU A 591 -12.42 4.63 -19.56
C GLU A 591 -12.66 4.31 -18.08
N VAL A 592 -12.74 5.36 -17.26
CA VAL A 592 -12.84 5.21 -15.80
C VAL A 592 -14.19 4.57 -15.47
N PRO A 593 -14.21 3.37 -14.82
CA PRO A 593 -15.46 2.77 -14.38
C PRO A 593 -16.23 3.72 -13.44
N GLU A 594 -17.54 3.80 -13.66
CA GLU A 594 -18.42 4.65 -12.87
C GLU A 594 -18.62 4.05 -11.48
N LEU A 595 -18.46 4.88 -10.45
CA LEU A 595 -18.77 4.51 -9.08
C LEU A 595 -20.22 4.89 -8.80
N LEU A 596 -21.09 3.91 -8.60
CA LEU A 596 -22.52 4.10 -8.38
C LEU A 596 -22.84 4.57 -6.94
N GLY A 597 -21.86 4.51 -6.04
CA GLY A 597 -22.01 4.87 -4.63
C GLY A 597 -20.73 5.38 -3.97
N ALA A 598 -20.82 5.63 -2.67
CA ALA A 598 -19.73 6.11 -1.84
C ALA A 598 -18.88 4.96 -1.26
N ASP A 599 -17.77 5.33 -0.60
CA ASP A 599 -16.93 4.47 0.24
C ASP A 599 -16.35 3.22 -0.44
N VAL A 600 -16.18 3.26 -1.75
CA VAL A 600 -15.71 2.11 -2.56
C VAL A 600 -14.35 1.61 -2.09
N PHE A 601 -13.44 2.52 -1.74
CA PHE A 601 -12.07 2.20 -1.31
C PHE A 601 -11.83 2.44 0.18
N THR A 602 -12.88 2.71 0.96
CA THR A 602 -12.74 2.96 2.41
C THR A 602 -12.14 1.74 3.11
N GLY A 603 -11.10 1.94 3.92
CA GLY A 603 -10.36 0.86 4.57
C GLY A 603 -9.20 0.26 3.75
N ILE A 604 -8.96 0.75 2.53
CA ILE A 604 -7.74 0.50 1.76
C ILE A 604 -6.71 1.60 2.09
N SER A 605 -5.44 1.24 2.24
CA SER A 605 -4.36 2.21 2.46
C SER A 605 -4.05 2.97 1.16
N LEU A 606 -4.65 4.14 0.97
CA LEU A 606 -4.45 4.97 -0.23
C LEU A 606 -3.02 5.51 -0.39
N THR A 607 -2.21 5.48 0.68
CA THR A 607 -0.81 5.93 0.68
C THR A 607 0.18 4.83 0.29
N SER A 608 -0.21 3.56 0.38
CA SER A 608 0.67 2.42 0.04
C SER A 608 0.11 1.51 -1.07
N CYS A 609 -1.21 1.47 -1.26
CA CYS A 609 -1.83 0.73 -2.36
C CYS A 609 -1.65 1.49 -3.68
N GLN A 610 -1.08 0.84 -4.68
CA GLN A 610 -0.87 1.41 -6.00
C GLN A 610 -2.08 1.16 -6.92
N LEU A 611 -2.56 2.23 -7.55
CA LEU A 611 -3.58 2.17 -8.59
C LEU A 611 -2.89 2.17 -9.96
N TYR A 612 -2.78 1.00 -10.57
CA TYR A 612 -2.24 0.84 -11.92
C TYR A 612 -3.32 1.09 -12.97
N VAL A 613 -3.10 2.07 -13.85
CA VAL A 613 -4.02 2.43 -14.93
C VAL A 613 -3.30 2.43 -16.28
N PRO A 614 -4.00 2.23 -17.42
CA PRO A 614 -3.32 2.15 -18.71
C PRO A 614 -2.67 3.50 -19.07
N ALA A 615 -1.57 3.47 -19.83
CA ALA A 615 -0.86 4.65 -20.28
C ALA A 615 -1.79 5.67 -20.95
N GLY A 616 -1.63 6.94 -20.57
CA GLY A 616 -2.45 8.06 -21.04
C GLY A 616 -3.75 8.30 -20.27
N SER A 617 -4.06 7.48 -19.25
CA SER A 617 -5.32 7.58 -18.50
C SER A 617 -5.18 8.18 -17.09
N LYS A 618 -3.97 8.38 -16.56
CA LYS A 618 -3.76 8.87 -15.19
C LYS A 618 -4.51 10.16 -14.88
N THR A 619 -4.51 11.14 -15.77
CA THR A 619 -5.25 12.39 -15.56
C THR A 619 -6.75 12.17 -15.46
N LYS A 620 -7.32 11.23 -16.23
CA LYS A 620 -8.76 10.90 -16.17
C LYS A 620 -9.12 10.29 -14.83
N TYR A 621 -8.33 9.33 -14.33
CA TYR A 621 -8.56 8.70 -13.02
C TYR A 621 -8.36 9.71 -11.87
N ALA A 622 -7.30 10.52 -11.93
CA ALA A 622 -6.99 11.53 -10.91
C ALA A 622 -8.08 12.61 -10.74
N GLN A 623 -8.94 12.81 -11.75
CA GLN A 623 -10.02 13.81 -11.73
C GLN A 623 -11.37 13.23 -11.28
N LYS A 624 -11.48 11.91 -11.11
CA LYS A 624 -12.74 11.24 -10.75
C LYS A 624 -12.80 11.01 -9.25
N ALA A 625 -13.95 11.30 -8.63
CA ALA A 625 -14.15 11.12 -7.19
C ALA A 625 -13.82 9.69 -6.76
N GLN A 626 -13.22 9.54 -5.58
CA GLN A 626 -12.68 8.29 -5.00
C GLN A 626 -11.50 7.66 -5.76
N TRP A 627 -11.54 7.59 -7.10
CA TRP A 627 -10.37 7.17 -7.90
C TRP A 627 -9.18 8.14 -7.75
N GLY A 628 -9.48 9.43 -7.68
CA GLY A 628 -8.48 10.49 -7.48
C GLY A 628 -7.88 10.52 -6.08
N ASP A 629 -8.49 9.83 -5.10
CA ASP A 629 -8.02 9.83 -3.72
C ASP A 629 -6.72 9.02 -3.55
N PHE A 630 -6.36 8.18 -4.54
CA PHE A 630 -5.02 7.59 -4.68
C PHE A 630 -3.92 8.62 -4.97
N LYS A 631 -4.28 9.90 -5.13
CA LYS A 631 -3.37 11.03 -5.24
C LYS A 631 -3.71 12.09 -4.19
N GLY A 632 -2.90 12.15 -3.13
CA GLY A 632 -2.99 13.16 -2.09
C GLY A 632 -2.05 14.36 -2.33
N SER A 633 -1.96 15.25 -1.33
CA SER A 633 -1.02 16.36 -1.34
C SER A 633 0.45 15.92 -1.28
N ASN A 634 0.72 14.80 -0.61
CA ASN A 634 2.07 14.30 -0.30
C ASN A 634 2.37 12.93 -0.94
N TYR A 635 1.47 12.38 -1.76
CA TYR A 635 1.64 11.08 -2.42
C TYR A 635 0.89 11.04 -3.76
N ASP A 636 1.39 10.24 -4.71
CA ASP A 636 0.76 10.01 -6.01
C ASP A 636 0.90 8.53 -6.38
N ASN A 637 -0.08 7.73 -5.96
CA ASN A 637 -0.09 6.28 -6.14
C ASN A 637 -0.85 5.84 -7.40
N ILE A 638 -1.20 6.77 -8.29
CA ILE A 638 -1.73 6.44 -9.61
C ILE A 638 -0.55 6.23 -10.55
N VAL A 639 -0.34 4.98 -10.96
CA VAL A 639 0.81 4.55 -11.78
C VAL A 639 0.30 4.18 -13.17
N GLU A 640 0.88 4.79 -14.21
CA GLU A 640 0.58 4.38 -15.58
C GLU A 640 1.41 3.15 -15.97
N TYR A 641 0.80 2.23 -16.71
CA TYR A 641 1.47 1.06 -17.26
C TYR A 641 1.09 0.84 -18.74
N GLY A 642 1.90 0.07 -19.46
CA GLY A 642 1.77 -0.11 -20.90
C GLY A 642 2.61 0.90 -21.68
N SER A 643 2.38 0.94 -23.00
CA SER A 643 3.30 1.61 -23.92
C SER A 643 2.56 2.53 -24.89
N SER A 644 3.24 3.58 -25.31
CA SER A 644 2.83 4.42 -26.43
C SER A 644 3.86 4.36 -27.54
N VAL A 645 3.40 4.27 -28.78
CA VAL A 645 4.23 4.20 -29.98
C VAL A 645 3.86 5.37 -30.88
N LYS A 646 4.77 6.33 -31.01
CA LYS A 646 4.55 7.56 -31.76
C LYS A 646 5.45 7.66 -32.98
N VAL A 647 4.86 7.85 -34.14
CA VAL A 647 5.61 8.11 -35.38
C VAL A 647 6.32 9.46 -35.29
N ARG A 648 7.60 9.51 -35.66
CA ARG A 648 8.34 10.78 -35.74
C ARG A 648 7.92 11.55 -36.99
N ASN A 649 7.62 12.82 -36.80
CA ASN A 649 7.40 13.73 -37.91
C ASN A 649 8.68 13.89 -38.72
N THR A 650 8.55 13.95 -40.04
CA THR A 650 9.69 14.07 -40.94
C THR A 650 9.46 15.15 -41.99
N ILE A 651 10.54 15.54 -42.67
CA ILE A 651 10.53 16.57 -43.69
C ILE A 651 11.29 16.04 -44.90
N ARG A 652 10.79 16.32 -46.10
CA ARG A 652 11.54 16.16 -47.35
C ARG A 652 11.21 17.30 -48.31
N LYS A 653 11.97 17.44 -49.38
CA LYS A 653 11.63 18.35 -50.47
C LYS A 653 10.75 17.65 -51.52
N TYR A 654 10.01 18.45 -52.28
CA TYR A 654 9.30 17.95 -53.47
C TYR A 654 10.27 17.28 -54.44
N GLY A 655 9.86 16.15 -55.02
CA GLY A 655 10.73 15.35 -55.89
C GLY A 655 11.79 14.53 -55.17
N GLU A 656 11.85 14.48 -53.84
CA GLU A 656 12.63 13.47 -53.10
C GLU A 656 11.74 12.27 -52.73
N ASP A 657 12.35 11.07 -52.63
CA ASP A 657 11.65 9.89 -52.13
C ASP A 657 11.34 10.04 -50.64
N ASN A 658 10.31 9.33 -50.15
CA ASN A 658 10.01 9.34 -48.72
C ASN A 658 11.18 8.75 -47.90
N PRO A 659 11.57 9.38 -46.79
CA PRO A 659 12.53 8.79 -45.88
C PRO A 659 11.94 7.53 -45.23
N LYS A 660 12.79 6.66 -44.68
CA LYS A 660 12.32 5.57 -43.82
C LYS A 660 11.66 6.18 -42.57
N PHE A 661 10.36 5.97 -42.42
CA PHE A 661 9.64 6.42 -41.23
C PHE A 661 10.11 5.63 -40.00
N VAL A 662 10.21 6.32 -38.87
CA VAL A 662 10.64 5.76 -37.60
C VAL A 662 9.66 6.18 -36.50
N TYR A 663 9.60 5.41 -35.42
CA TYR A 663 8.74 5.66 -34.27
C TYR A 663 9.56 5.71 -32.98
N VAL A 664 8.92 6.19 -31.91
CA VAL A 664 9.44 6.19 -30.54
C VAL A 664 8.47 5.41 -29.67
N VAL A 665 8.99 4.49 -28.87
CA VAL A 665 8.25 3.81 -27.81
C VAL A 665 8.48 4.56 -26.50
N SER A 666 7.43 4.78 -25.72
CA SER A 666 7.51 5.35 -24.36
C SER A 666 6.60 4.57 -23.42
N GLY A 667 7.10 4.26 -22.22
CA GLY A 667 6.45 3.32 -21.29
C GLY A 667 7.16 1.97 -21.29
N ASP A 668 6.39 0.90 -21.11
CA ASP A 668 6.93 -0.46 -21.04
C ASP A 668 7.52 -0.92 -22.40
N PRO A 669 8.49 -1.86 -22.41
CA PRO A 669 8.95 -2.49 -23.65
C PRO A 669 7.80 -3.19 -24.37
N ILE A 670 7.74 -3.06 -25.70
CA ILE A 670 6.75 -3.77 -26.54
C ILE A 670 7.38 -5.01 -27.21
N THR A 671 6.57 -6.03 -27.45
CA THR A 671 6.92 -7.22 -28.21
C THR A 671 6.25 -7.17 -29.59
N GLY A 672 7.06 -7.17 -30.65
CA GLY A 672 6.61 -7.04 -32.04
C GLY A 672 6.96 -5.68 -32.65
N GLU A 673 6.58 -5.48 -33.92
CA GLU A 673 6.85 -4.25 -34.66
C GLU A 673 5.55 -3.66 -35.24
N PRO A 674 5.35 -2.33 -35.12
CA PRO A 674 4.23 -1.66 -35.76
C PRO A 674 4.43 -1.57 -37.27
N VAL A 675 3.33 -1.40 -38.01
CA VAL A 675 3.37 -1.12 -39.45
C VAL A 675 3.07 0.36 -39.68
N LEU A 676 4.01 1.05 -40.36
CA LEU A 676 3.89 2.45 -40.73
C LEU A 676 3.49 2.58 -42.21
N SER A 677 2.58 3.48 -42.53
CA SER A 677 2.16 3.74 -43.91
C SER A 677 1.99 5.23 -44.19
N CYS A 678 2.18 5.64 -45.44
CA CYS A 678 2.00 7.01 -45.89
C CYS A 678 1.58 7.00 -47.37
N GLU A 679 0.52 7.72 -47.71
CA GLU A 679 0.04 7.84 -49.10
C GLU A 679 0.87 8.82 -49.94
N ALA A 680 1.62 9.72 -49.30
CA ALA A 680 2.45 10.67 -50.01
C ALA A 680 3.53 9.92 -50.81
N THR A 681 3.73 10.30 -52.07
CA THR A 681 4.74 9.75 -52.97
C THR A 681 5.68 10.85 -53.42
N ARG A 682 6.76 10.51 -54.14
CA ARG A 682 7.73 11.47 -54.68
C ARG A 682 7.11 12.68 -55.40
N THR A 683 5.99 12.46 -56.10
CA THR A 683 5.25 13.47 -56.88
C THR A 683 4.08 14.11 -56.12
N THR A 684 3.85 13.77 -54.85
CA THR A 684 2.85 14.45 -54.02
C THR A 684 3.26 15.91 -53.80
N PRO A 685 2.37 16.89 -54.03
CA PRO A 685 2.69 18.31 -53.93
C PRO A 685 3.23 18.76 -52.56
N ALA A 686 3.80 19.96 -52.52
CA ALA A 686 4.25 20.55 -51.25
C ALA A 686 3.07 20.74 -50.28
N GLY A 687 3.23 20.32 -49.03
CA GLY A 687 2.14 20.26 -48.06
C GLY A 687 2.46 19.41 -46.83
N LYS A 688 1.45 19.15 -45.99
CA LYS A 688 1.56 18.32 -44.79
C LYS A 688 0.65 17.09 -44.96
N TYR A 689 1.23 15.89 -44.86
CA TYR A 689 0.53 14.64 -45.12
C TYR A 689 0.68 13.67 -43.93
N PRO A 690 -0.34 12.86 -43.61
CA PRO A 690 -0.29 11.93 -42.49
C PRO A 690 0.67 10.76 -42.76
N VAL A 691 1.31 10.30 -41.70
CA VAL A 691 2.00 9.01 -41.64
C VAL A 691 1.30 8.20 -40.57
N THR A 692 0.54 7.19 -41.00
CA THR A 692 -0.33 6.41 -40.12
C THR A 692 0.42 5.21 -39.56
N ILE A 693 0.05 4.82 -38.35
CA ILE A 693 0.60 3.66 -37.65
C ILE A 693 -0.51 2.65 -37.32
N SER A 694 -0.19 1.37 -37.46
CA SER A 694 -1.05 0.25 -37.05
C SER A 694 -0.25 -0.77 -36.24
N LEU A 695 -0.94 -1.65 -35.50
CA LEU A 695 -0.31 -2.56 -34.55
C LEU A 695 0.72 -3.50 -35.18
N GLY A 696 0.58 -3.86 -36.46
CA GLY A 696 1.51 -4.79 -37.10
C GLY A 696 1.55 -6.14 -36.39
N THR A 697 2.72 -6.49 -35.84
CA THR A 697 2.94 -7.73 -35.07
C THR A 697 2.98 -7.52 -33.56
N ILE A 698 2.64 -6.32 -33.07
CA ILE A 698 2.58 -6.02 -31.63
C ILE A 698 1.52 -6.89 -30.95
N THR A 699 1.91 -7.61 -29.90
CA THR A 699 1.02 -8.53 -29.15
C THR A 699 0.52 -7.97 -27.81
N ASP A 700 1.10 -6.87 -27.33
CA ASP A 700 0.76 -6.27 -26.04
C ASP A 700 -0.64 -5.64 -26.05
N GLU A 701 -1.48 -5.97 -25.05
CA GLU A 701 -2.90 -5.54 -25.00
C GLU A 701 -3.08 -4.03 -24.72
N ASN A 702 -2.05 -3.33 -24.22
CA ASN A 702 -2.13 -1.94 -23.75
C ASN A 702 -1.14 -1.00 -24.48
N VAL A 703 -1.20 -1.00 -25.82
CA VAL A 703 -0.36 -0.14 -26.67
C VAL A 703 -1.19 0.93 -27.37
N GLU A 704 -0.78 2.20 -27.22
CA GLU A 704 -1.38 3.33 -27.92
C GLU A 704 -0.53 3.76 -29.11
N LEU A 705 -1.18 3.96 -30.26
CA LEU A 705 -0.51 4.32 -31.50
C LEU A 705 -0.83 5.77 -31.85
N PHE A 706 0.22 6.55 -32.11
CA PHE A 706 0.10 7.96 -32.48
C PHE A 706 0.69 8.21 -33.86
N ASP A 707 -0.18 8.63 -34.77
CA ASP A 707 0.20 9.06 -36.11
C ASP A 707 1.18 10.23 -36.07
N GLY A 708 1.99 10.31 -37.12
CA GLY A 708 2.88 11.42 -37.39
C GLY A 708 2.49 12.11 -38.67
N TYR A 709 3.35 13.00 -39.14
CA TYR A 709 3.20 13.62 -40.45
C TYR A 709 4.53 13.81 -41.16
N ILE A 710 4.46 13.83 -42.49
CA ILE A 710 5.53 14.30 -43.35
C ILE A 710 5.20 15.69 -43.87
N VAL A 711 6.16 16.61 -43.81
CA VAL A 711 6.07 17.91 -44.46
C VAL A 711 6.89 17.89 -45.75
N ILE A 712 6.23 18.10 -46.88
CA ILE A 712 6.87 18.23 -48.19
C ILE A 712 7.11 19.71 -48.43
N GLN A 713 8.38 20.10 -48.52
CA GLN A 713 8.80 21.47 -48.77
C GLN A 713 8.87 21.76 -50.26
N LYS A 714 8.52 23.00 -50.63
CA LYS A 714 8.70 23.48 -52.01
C LYS A 714 10.18 23.47 -52.40
N VAL A 715 10.45 23.16 -53.66
CA VAL A 715 11.79 23.26 -54.27
C VAL A 715 11.93 24.61 -54.97
N ASN A 716 13.13 25.17 -55.00
CA ASN A 716 13.39 26.39 -55.74
C ASN A 716 13.51 26.06 -57.24
N ALA A 717 12.81 26.80 -58.09
CA ALA A 717 13.00 26.77 -59.53
C ALA A 717 13.06 28.20 -60.07
N THR A 718 13.78 28.39 -61.17
CA THR A 718 13.91 29.68 -61.85
C THR A 718 13.03 29.67 -63.08
N ALA A 719 12.16 30.65 -63.23
CA ALA A 719 11.29 30.85 -64.37
C ALA A 719 11.78 32.06 -65.17
N THR A 720 12.33 31.81 -66.35
CA THR A 720 12.91 32.85 -67.23
C THR A 720 11.92 33.14 -68.34
N VAL A 721 11.51 34.41 -68.45
CA VAL A 721 10.69 34.86 -69.59
C VAL A 721 11.56 34.90 -70.83
N GLU A 722 11.13 34.25 -71.91
CA GLU A 722 11.87 34.28 -73.16
C GLU A 722 11.83 35.67 -73.81
N ASN A 723 12.94 36.06 -74.44
CA ASN A 723 12.97 37.29 -75.22
C ASN A 723 12.08 37.15 -76.45
N ALA A 724 11.39 38.23 -76.80
CA ALA A 724 10.48 38.28 -77.92
C ALA A 724 10.83 39.43 -78.87
N THR A 725 10.40 39.34 -80.12
CA THR A 725 10.62 40.41 -81.11
C THR A 725 9.39 40.59 -81.96
N ARG A 726 9.04 41.85 -82.27
CA ARG A 726 8.00 42.19 -83.24
C ARG A 726 8.34 43.46 -84.00
N GLU A 727 7.70 43.67 -85.15
CA GLU A 727 7.76 44.95 -85.84
C GLU A 727 6.80 45.99 -85.19
N ALA A 728 7.14 47.28 -85.33
CA ALA A 728 6.27 48.38 -84.93
C ALA A 728 4.92 48.32 -85.67
N GLY A 729 3.81 48.55 -84.96
CA GLY A 729 2.44 48.44 -85.50
C GLY A 729 1.84 47.02 -85.51
N GLN A 730 2.59 46.00 -85.06
CA GLN A 730 2.07 44.66 -84.80
C GLN A 730 1.74 44.47 -83.31
N PRO A 731 0.76 43.61 -82.96
CA PRO A 731 0.49 43.26 -81.56
C PRO A 731 1.67 42.50 -80.93
N ASN A 732 1.77 42.52 -79.60
CA ASN A 732 2.75 41.71 -78.87
C ASN A 732 2.53 40.22 -79.15
N PRO A 733 3.61 39.44 -79.36
CA PRO A 733 3.49 37.98 -79.45
C PRO A 733 3.09 37.39 -78.09
N GLU A 734 2.64 36.14 -78.09
CA GLU A 734 2.48 35.39 -76.84
C GLU A 734 3.85 35.21 -76.17
N PHE A 735 3.91 35.49 -74.87
CA PHE A 735 5.12 35.31 -74.07
C PHE A 735 5.16 33.92 -73.46
N SER A 736 6.36 33.35 -73.36
CA SER A 736 6.61 32.02 -72.84
C SER A 736 7.63 32.04 -71.69
N LEU A 737 7.65 30.96 -70.90
CA LEU A 737 8.61 30.73 -69.82
C LEU A 737 9.45 29.50 -70.13
N VAL A 738 10.74 29.58 -69.80
CA VAL A 738 11.65 28.43 -69.69
C VAL A 738 12.04 28.27 -68.23
N PHE A 739 12.00 27.03 -67.75
CA PHE A 739 12.26 26.71 -66.35
C PHE A 739 13.61 26.00 -66.17
N ASP A 740 14.29 26.34 -65.08
CA ASP A 740 15.47 25.62 -64.57
C ASP A 740 15.22 25.18 -63.12
N GLY A 741 15.66 23.97 -62.77
CA GLY A 741 15.49 23.39 -61.44
C GLY A 741 14.13 22.72 -61.16
N LEU A 742 13.33 22.41 -62.20
CA LEU A 742 12.19 21.51 -62.07
C LEU A 742 12.66 20.08 -61.78
N VAL A 743 11.89 19.34 -60.98
CA VAL A 743 12.16 17.94 -60.60
C VAL A 743 11.09 17.02 -61.19
N ASN A 744 11.28 15.70 -61.10
CA ASN A 744 10.35 14.68 -61.64
C ASN A 744 10.12 14.76 -63.16
N ASP A 745 11.16 15.17 -63.92
CA ASP A 745 11.10 15.33 -65.37
C ASP A 745 10.00 16.28 -65.87
N GLU A 746 9.57 17.20 -65.00
CA GLU A 746 8.57 18.22 -65.30
C GLU A 746 9.16 19.30 -66.21
N VAL A 747 8.37 19.76 -67.18
CA VAL A 747 8.72 20.86 -68.09
C VAL A 747 7.99 22.16 -67.75
N VAL A 748 6.86 22.08 -67.03
CA VAL A 748 6.07 23.21 -66.53
C VAL A 748 5.54 22.81 -65.14
N PRO A 749 5.65 23.66 -64.11
CA PRO A 749 5.13 23.34 -62.79
C PRO A 749 3.59 23.36 -62.78
N VAL A 750 2.98 22.61 -61.85
CA VAL A 750 1.54 22.74 -61.58
C VAL A 750 1.29 24.10 -60.93
N TRP A 751 0.45 24.91 -61.58
CA TRP A 751 0.13 26.26 -61.15
C TRP A 751 -0.90 26.25 -60.03
N LEU A 752 -0.61 27.04 -59.00
CA LEU A 752 -1.61 27.48 -58.03
C LEU A 752 -2.25 28.79 -58.52
N GLU A 753 -1.45 29.67 -59.12
CA GLU A 753 -1.89 30.86 -59.86
C GLU A 753 -1.13 30.89 -61.20
N GLU A 754 -1.88 30.94 -62.30
CA GLU A 754 -1.31 30.88 -63.66
C GLU A 754 -0.42 32.09 -63.99
N PRO A 755 0.55 31.95 -64.91
CA PRO A 755 1.41 33.04 -65.33
C PRO A 755 0.64 34.21 -65.96
N VAL A 756 0.76 35.38 -65.35
CA VAL A 756 0.28 36.65 -65.91
C VAL A 756 1.50 37.47 -66.35
N PHE A 757 1.65 37.65 -67.65
CA PHE A 757 2.71 38.47 -68.23
C PHE A 757 2.28 39.92 -68.34
N THR A 758 3.22 40.83 -68.09
CA THR A 758 3.02 42.27 -68.27
C THR A 758 4.20 42.84 -69.05
N CYS A 759 3.88 43.67 -70.04
CA CYS A 759 4.84 44.46 -70.80
C CYS A 759 4.22 45.83 -71.03
N GLU A 760 4.99 46.90 -70.83
CA GLU A 760 4.49 48.27 -71.04
C GLU A 760 4.31 48.61 -72.53
N ALA A 761 4.95 47.86 -73.43
CA ALA A 761 4.81 48.07 -74.87
C ALA A 761 3.44 47.60 -75.37
N ASP A 762 2.80 48.43 -76.17
CA ASP A 762 1.59 48.15 -76.94
C ASP A 762 1.85 48.27 -78.46
N GLU A 763 0.85 48.00 -79.30
CA GLU A 763 0.98 48.05 -80.77
C GLU A 763 1.55 49.37 -81.32
N ASN A 764 1.41 50.47 -80.58
CA ASN A 764 1.85 51.82 -80.95
C ASN A 764 3.23 52.19 -80.40
N SER A 765 3.83 51.34 -79.58
CA SER A 765 5.11 51.60 -78.94
C SER A 765 6.25 51.72 -79.97
N PRO A 766 7.15 52.71 -79.83
CA PRO A 766 8.24 52.95 -80.76
C PRO A 766 9.28 51.81 -80.76
N GLU A 767 10.22 51.88 -81.71
CA GLU A 767 11.41 51.01 -81.71
C GLU A 767 12.15 51.12 -80.38
N GLY A 768 12.45 49.97 -79.76
CA GLY A 768 13.08 49.93 -78.45
C GLY A 768 13.00 48.55 -77.78
N GLU A 769 13.59 48.45 -76.59
CA GLU A 769 13.56 47.26 -75.75
C GLU A 769 12.69 47.51 -74.53
N TYR A 770 11.73 46.60 -74.30
CA TYR A 770 10.76 46.70 -73.22
C TYR A 770 10.83 45.46 -72.33
N PRO A 771 10.87 45.59 -71.00
CA PRO A 771 10.90 44.44 -70.11
C PRO A 771 9.57 43.68 -70.18
N ILE A 772 9.67 42.35 -70.16
CA ILE A 772 8.54 41.44 -69.98
C ILE A 772 8.69 40.84 -68.59
N THR A 773 7.76 41.17 -67.70
CA THR A 773 7.71 40.60 -66.35
C THR A 773 6.54 39.63 -66.23
N VAL A 774 6.61 38.73 -65.25
CA VAL A 774 5.58 37.73 -65.01
C VAL A 774 5.32 37.58 -63.52
N THR A 775 4.07 37.30 -63.17
CA THR A 775 3.69 36.85 -61.83
C THR A 775 2.98 35.51 -61.94
N ALA A 776 3.38 34.54 -61.12
CA ALA A 776 2.74 33.23 -61.02
C ALA A 776 3.07 32.58 -59.67
N THR A 777 2.28 31.61 -59.24
CA THR A 777 2.64 30.76 -58.09
C THR A 777 2.42 29.29 -58.42
N ALA A 778 3.33 28.42 -57.95
CA ALA A 778 3.26 26.99 -58.19
C ALA A 778 2.93 26.23 -56.90
N GLU A 779 2.26 25.09 -57.03
CA GLU A 779 1.92 24.23 -55.89
C GLU A 779 3.19 23.77 -55.15
N SER A 780 4.16 23.23 -55.90
CA SER A 780 5.32 22.53 -55.36
C SER A 780 6.64 23.29 -55.47
N TYR A 781 6.63 24.47 -56.09
CA TYR A 781 7.85 25.25 -56.33
C TYR A 781 7.78 26.64 -55.73
N LYS A 782 8.92 27.10 -55.22
CA LYS A 782 9.19 28.50 -54.94
C LYS A 782 9.89 29.09 -56.16
N LEU A 783 9.13 29.84 -56.95
CA LEU A 783 9.60 30.39 -58.22
C LEU A 783 10.39 31.68 -58.02
N THR A 784 11.55 31.77 -58.69
CA THR A 784 12.30 33.01 -58.88
C THR A 784 12.14 33.44 -60.33
N PHE A 785 11.67 34.65 -60.58
CA PHE A 785 11.41 35.13 -61.95
C PHE A 785 12.58 35.94 -62.49
N VAL A 786 12.96 35.63 -63.73
CA VAL A 786 13.93 36.40 -64.52
C VAL A 786 13.17 37.04 -65.68
N ALA A 787 13.18 38.37 -65.75
CA ALA A 787 12.49 39.13 -66.79
C ALA A 787 13.14 38.92 -68.16
N GLY A 788 12.32 38.92 -69.20
CA GLY A 788 12.73 38.87 -70.59
C GLY A 788 12.65 40.26 -71.22
N THR A 789 13.01 40.37 -72.49
CA THR A 789 12.98 41.61 -73.25
C THR A 789 12.17 41.43 -74.53
N LEU A 790 11.19 42.32 -74.74
CA LEU A 790 10.54 42.51 -76.03
C LEU A 790 11.30 43.57 -76.82
N THR A 791 11.87 43.19 -77.95
CA THR A 791 12.50 44.12 -78.91
C THR A 791 11.49 44.49 -80.00
N VAL A 792 11.17 45.78 -80.13
CA VAL A 792 10.33 46.32 -81.22
C VAL A 792 11.25 46.83 -82.33
N THR A 793 11.16 46.27 -83.53
CA THR A 793 12.01 46.62 -84.69
C THR A 793 11.27 47.52 -85.70
N PRO A 794 11.99 48.28 -86.55
CA PRO A 794 11.38 49.11 -87.60
C PRO A 794 10.53 48.27 -88.57
N SER A 795 9.35 48.76 -88.95
CA SER A 795 8.52 48.12 -89.98
C SER A 795 9.21 48.21 -91.34
N THR A 796 9.55 47.06 -91.94
CA THR A 796 10.22 47.01 -93.24
C THR A 796 9.22 46.89 -94.39
N THR A 797 8.54 47.99 -94.72
CA THR A 797 7.84 48.11 -96.03
C THR A 797 8.11 49.44 -96.74
N GLY A 798 9.09 49.40 -97.66
CA GLY A 798 9.02 50.13 -98.94
C GLY A 798 9.33 51.63 -98.94
N ILE A 799 9.87 52.09 -100.07
CA ILE A 799 10.21 53.49 -100.35
C ILE A 799 8.96 54.38 -100.23
N VAL A 800 8.92 55.24 -99.21
CA VAL A 800 7.80 56.15 -98.93
C VAL A 800 7.80 57.38 -99.85
N SER A 801 8.91 57.69 -100.55
CA SER A 801 8.99 58.75 -101.56
C SER A 801 10.20 58.66 -102.50
N VAL A 802 10.08 59.21 -103.73
CA VAL A 802 11.18 59.37 -104.70
C VAL A 802 11.25 60.84 -105.09
N ASN A 803 12.39 61.51 -104.84
CA ASN A 803 12.61 62.90 -105.27
C ASN A 803 13.26 62.95 -106.66
N ALA A 804 12.73 63.79 -107.55
CA ALA A 804 13.31 64.04 -108.86
C ALA A 804 14.40 65.12 -108.78
N ASP A 805 15.59 64.82 -109.32
CA ASP A 805 16.65 65.80 -109.50
C ASP A 805 16.26 66.78 -110.62
N ALA A 806 16.22 68.08 -110.34
CA ALA A 806 15.65 69.14 -111.19
C ALA A 806 16.45 69.40 -112.49
N LYS A 807 17.40 68.52 -112.85
CA LYS A 807 18.30 68.66 -114.00
C LYS A 807 18.40 67.42 -114.90
N ALA A 808 17.40 66.54 -114.93
CA ALA A 808 17.33 65.48 -115.94
C ALA A 808 16.38 65.85 -117.10
N LYS A 809 16.96 66.13 -118.27
CA LYS A 809 16.24 66.14 -119.55
C LYS A 809 15.98 64.70 -120.01
N SER A 810 14.76 64.48 -120.52
CA SER A 810 14.25 63.37 -121.35
C SER A 810 14.20 61.95 -120.77
N ASP A 811 12.95 61.51 -120.53
CA ASP A 811 12.40 60.15 -120.65
C ASP A 811 13.29 58.95 -120.27
N VAL A 812 13.39 58.69 -118.97
CA VAL A 812 14.17 57.56 -118.41
C VAL A 812 13.32 56.64 -117.55
N ILE A 813 13.55 55.33 -117.70
CA ILE A 813 12.85 54.25 -117.00
C ILE A 813 13.84 53.50 -116.11
N PHE A 814 13.47 53.24 -114.86
CA PHE A 814 14.22 52.42 -113.91
C PHE A 814 13.41 51.20 -113.47
N ASP A 815 14.09 50.07 -113.22
CA ASP A 815 13.49 48.95 -112.49
C ASP A 815 13.46 49.22 -110.98
N LEU A 816 12.79 48.35 -110.21
CA LEU A 816 12.63 48.51 -108.75
C LEU A 816 13.94 48.38 -107.96
N SER A 817 15.06 48.01 -108.60
CA SER A 817 16.40 48.01 -108.00
C SER A 817 17.16 49.33 -108.25
N GLY A 818 16.55 50.29 -108.94
CA GLY A 818 17.19 51.57 -109.27
C GLY A 818 18.08 51.53 -110.50
N ARG A 819 18.04 50.45 -111.30
CA ARG A 819 18.82 50.32 -112.54
C ARG A 819 18.05 50.89 -113.73
N ARG A 820 18.70 51.71 -114.55
CA ARG A 820 18.13 52.27 -115.79
C ARG A 820 17.90 51.17 -116.83
N VAL A 821 16.73 51.16 -117.46
CA VAL A 821 16.30 50.19 -118.47
C VAL A 821 15.74 50.89 -119.71
N SER A 822 15.86 50.25 -120.87
CA SER A 822 15.27 50.74 -122.14
C SER A 822 13.86 50.16 -122.35
N GLU A 823 13.01 50.90 -123.08
CA GLU A 823 11.62 50.49 -123.35
C GLU A 823 11.53 49.20 -124.18
N SER A 824 12.56 48.85 -124.97
CA SER A 824 12.63 47.56 -125.67
C SER A 824 12.98 46.36 -124.78
N ALA A 825 13.55 46.59 -123.59
CA ALA A 825 14.06 45.54 -122.69
C ALA A 825 13.16 45.27 -121.47
N MET A 826 12.01 45.94 -121.35
CA MET A 826 11.12 45.71 -120.23
C MET A 826 10.30 44.43 -120.44
N ASN A 827 10.31 43.56 -119.43
CA ASN A 827 9.39 42.44 -119.31
C ASN A 827 8.11 42.91 -118.59
N LYS A 828 7.13 42.02 -118.47
CA LYS A 828 5.92 42.27 -117.67
C LYS A 828 6.33 42.56 -116.22
N GLY A 829 5.98 43.74 -115.69
CA GLY A 829 6.48 44.18 -114.39
C GLY A 829 6.24 45.66 -114.09
N LEU A 830 6.68 46.08 -112.90
CA LEU A 830 6.63 47.45 -112.41
C LEU A 830 7.95 48.19 -112.67
N TYR A 831 7.85 49.42 -113.13
CA TYR A 831 8.98 50.31 -113.42
C TYR A 831 8.66 51.74 -112.96
N ILE A 832 9.69 52.59 -112.91
CA ILE A 832 9.55 54.02 -112.64
C ILE A 832 9.98 54.80 -113.87
N ARG A 833 9.05 55.51 -114.53
CA ARG A 833 9.32 56.40 -115.66
C ARG A 833 9.13 57.84 -115.20
N ASN A 834 10.19 58.64 -115.25
CA ASN A 834 10.16 60.06 -114.87
C ASN A 834 9.48 60.30 -113.50
N GLY A 835 9.80 59.46 -112.51
CA GLY A 835 9.24 59.55 -111.14
C GLY A 835 7.83 59.00 -110.96
N LYS A 836 7.20 58.41 -111.99
CA LYS A 836 5.86 57.80 -111.90
C LYS A 836 5.92 56.29 -112.13
N LYS A 837 5.06 55.57 -111.41
CA LYS A 837 4.86 54.12 -111.60
C LYS A 837 4.37 53.83 -113.02
N LEU A 838 5.07 52.95 -113.71
CA LEU A 838 4.75 52.39 -115.01
C LEU A 838 4.54 50.88 -114.85
N VAL A 839 3.38 50.37 -115.27
CA VAL A 839 3.08 48.94 -115.26
C VAL A 839 3.08 48.44 -116.70
N ARG A 840 3.98 47.52 -117.02
CA ARG A 840 3.98 46.83 -118.31
C ARG A 840 3.22 45.52 -118.14
N LYS A 841 2.08 45.41 -118.82
CA LYS A 841 1.18 44.24 -118.78
C LYS A 841 1.64 43.12 -119.69
#